data_AF-A0A9D5J262-F1
#
_entry.id   AF-A0A9D5J262-F1
#
_cell.length_a   1.000
_cell.length_b   1.000
_cell.length_c   1.000
_cell.angle_alpha   90.00
_cell.angle_beta   90.00
_cell.angle_gamma   90.00
#
_symmetry.space_group_name_H-M   'P 1'
#
loop_
_entity.id
_entity.type
_entity.pdbx_description
1 polymer ?
#
loop_
_entity_poly.entity_id
_entity_poly.type
_entity_poly.pdbx_seq_one_letter_code
_entity_poly.pdbx_strand_id
1 'polypeptide(L)'
;MNKYRVGRVAGCRSLSVWVHGVAVVICCIAWAGPGTAMGAAVRPFFAPPRTTGSLTVTLQPTEGVSGTRLVTFGVPFPRGSVTPADLARVRVLKGGVEIPAHVEMLTPWRHVTNSTVDGLSVRVARIQVNAALSVAYPNGEDIVVDWGVSNRTQNIPSLTNPRSAWHLVTNGTFVAADNVYEPDVYAVLPKAHMCLGMFRTGMDPMSDTIPSARENPSVMDATEHWPGFLEADHASHNFFFSIINEDDPLVTTANRCPYKTDSEPWLYDRSSTMFVLYFRSGHWKALREAVRSSQFYLNQLYSDTQLPARAIGLFKLKVPDPNTWAGGNGAMYSYNECLAYNYWLTGDDAVAPAIRWVVTAHETNDEPTRWSPTTGTWTERHTAFRLLANVVGYEVFGDQQYKTNVQTQTADFIWHQNGANGQLPANRVDGGLYHYGSQHGDGEANSLVGSSWMTVLLVDAMVRAYSVTESAGVADFIRRVGTFQRAACKTDGNHVYDTYDAPLVYGDYMMRYDGVSDPLDGRDGTVVDHALETAAAVAWSKYFGDLLGMPDPSMKQLATNLYFTFDIGDNYWIRPGGPAAGYTAFRVSPWRKYGWEHRVSGSLSWAMAELPATVEIFGLTFAGGDMQFDFAVDGGSTGMTFRIERTARLGDTWTVDPSPVVDTLLTNQLYRVRFPVGGASSQFHRIRAIGQ
;
A
#
# COMPACT_ATOMS: atom_id res chain seq x y z
N MET A 1 -28.43 31.84 -24.58
CA MET A 1 -28.58 30.84 -23.49
C MET A 1 -27.19 30.56 -22.93
N ASN A 2 -26.84 31.17 -21.80
CA ASN A 2 -25.54 30.97 -21.17
C ASN A 2 -25.55 29.65 -20.39
N LYS A 3 -24.72 28.68 -20.81
CA LYS A 3 -24.44 27.48 -20.01
C LYS A 3 -23.39 27.86 -18.96
N TYR A 4 -23.80 28.03 -17.71
CA TYR A 4 -22.87 28.11 -16.58
C TYR A 4 -22.41 26.69 -16.24
N ARG A 5 -21.10 26.44 -16.28
CA ARG A 5 -20.48 25.19 -15.80
C ARG A 5 -20.27 25.34 -14.29
N VAL A 6 -20.93 24.53 -13.47
CA VAL A 6 -20.77 24.53 -12.01
C VAL A 6 -19.85 23.37 -11.63
N GLY A 7 -18.89 23.63 -10.72
CA GLY A 7 -17.79 22.70 -10.40
C GLY A 7 -18.20 21.49 -9.55
N ARG A 8 -17.35 20.45 -9.59
CA ARG A 8 -17.41 19.24 -8.76
C ARG A 8 -16.75 19.52 -7.41
N VAL A 9 -17.41 19.26 -6.29
CA VAL A 9 -16.83 19.48 -4.95
C VAL A 9 -17.02 18.23 -4.07
N ALA A 10 -15.92 17.72 -3.53
CA ALA A 10 -15.90 16.57 -2.61
C ALA A 10 -16.17 17.04 -1.16
N GLY A 11 -16.90 16.24 -0.37
CA GLY A 11 -17.05 16.47 1.08
C GLY A 11 -18.18 17.41 1.51
N CYS A 12 -19.24 17.58 0.71
CA CYS A 12 -20.27 18.59 0.97
C CYS A 12 -21.54 18.01 1.62
N ARG A 13 -21.87 18.43 2.87
CA ARG A 13 -23.20 18.20 3.50
C ARG A 13 -24.14 19.41 3.37
N SER A 14 -23.64 20.56 2.88
CA SER A 14 -24.47 21.75 2.65
C SER A 14 -24.04 22.57 1.43
N LEU A 15 -24.96 22.77 0.50
CA LEU A 15 -24.76 23.57 -0.72
C LEU A 15 -25.28 24.99 -0.49
N SER A 16 -24.50 26.07 -0.64
CA SER A 16 -25.03 27.44 -0.57
C SER A 16 -25.23 28.10 -1.94
N VAL A 17 -26.38 28.73 -2.16
CA VAL A 17 -26.75 29.44 -3.38
C VAL A 17 -26.98 30.92 -3.05
N TRP A 18 -26.29 31.80 -3.78
CA TRP A 18 -26.42 33.24 -3.65
C TRP A 18 -27.27 33.82 -4.76
N VAL A 19 -28.30 34.59 -4.42
CA VAL A 19 -29.17 35.24 -5.41
C VAL A 19 -29.05 36.76 -5.26
N HIS A 20 -28.51 37.42 -6.28
CA HIS A 20 -28.42 38.89 -6.38
C HIS A 20 -29.08 39.35 -7.69
N GLY A 21 -30.36 39.69 -7.66
CA GLY A 21 -31.09 40.01 -8.89
C GLY A 21 -31.00 38.85 -9.92
N VAL A 22 -30.52 39.14 -11.14
CA VAL A 22 -30.39 38.16 -12.24
C VAL A 22 -29.03 37.39 -12.20
N ALA A 23 -28.20 37.59 -11.17
CA ALA A 23 -26.93 36.88 -11.00
C ALA A 23 -26.97 35.89 -9.84
N VAL A 24 -26.56 34.64 -10.08
CA VAL A 24 -26.43 33.58 -9.07
C VAL A 24 -24.97 33.15 -8.92
N VAL A 25 -24.47 33.15 -7.68
CA VAL A 25 -23.15 32.60 -7.32
C VAL A 25 -23.38 31.39 -6.42
N ILE A 26 -22.88 30.22 -6.83
CA ILE A 26 -23.01 28.98 -6.05
C ILE A 26 -21.67 28.75 -5.32
N CYS A 27 -21.72 28.67 -3.99
CA CYS A 27 -20.55 28.38 -3.14
C CYS A 27 -20.84 27.18 -2.24
N CYS A 28 -19.96 26.18 -2.23
CA CYS A 28 -20.07 25.02 -1.35
C CYS A 28 -19.28 25.26 -0.05
N ILE A 29 -19.89 25.05 1.12
CA ILE A 29 -19.22 25.10 2.43
C ILE A 29 -19.48 23.77 3.15
N ALA A 30 -18.42 23.10 3.62
CA ALA A 30 -18.49 21.81 4.29
C ALA A 30 -18.57 21.97 5.83
N TRP A 31 -19.48 21.22 6.48
CA TRP A 31 -19.52 21.05 7.93
C TRP A 31 -19.93 19.60 8.27
N ALA A 32 -19.13 18.91 9.08
CA ALA A 32 -19.34 17.51 9.44
C ALA A 32 -20.00 17.40 10.83
N GLY A 33 -21.11 16.66 10.91
CA GLY A 33 -21.71 16.17 12.14
C GLY A 33 -22.02 14.66 12.01
N PRO A 34 -22.18 13.92 13.12
CA PRO A 34 -22.22 12.45 13.11
C PRO A 34 -23.61 11.92 12.70
N GLY A 35 -23.65 10.86 11.89
CA GLY A 35 -24.89 10.17 11.50
C GLY A 35 -24.71 9.25 10.28
N THR A 36 -24.96 7.96 10.54
CA THR A 36 -25.10 6.71 9.75
C THR A 36 -24.35 6.45 8.42
N ALA A 37 -23.81 5.22 8.32
CA ALA A 37 -23.02 4.71 7.20
C ALA A 37 -23.89 4.39 5.97
N MET A 38 -23.65 5.13 4.89
CA MET A 38 -24.07 4.78 3.53
C MET A 38 -23.01 3.84 2.95
N GLY A 39 -23.37 3.03 1.94
CA GLY A 39 -22.38 2.36 1.11
C GLY A 39 -21.53 3.42 0.43
N ALA A 40 -20.38 3.75 1.02
CA ALA A 40 -19.47 4.75 0.51
C ALA A 40 -19.07 4.34 -0.91
N ALA A 41 -18.97 5.30 -1.82
CA ALA A 41 -18.29 5.05 -3.08
C ALA A 41 -16.89 4.51 -2.72
N VAL A 42 -16.55 3.31 -3.18
CA VAL A 42 -15.26 2.71 -2.87
C VAL A 42 -14.20 3.35 -3.75
N ARG A 43 -13.04 3.67 -3.17
CA ARG A 43 -11.90 4.17 -3.95
C ARG A 43 -11.58 3.14 -5.05
N PRO A 44 -11.48 3.54 -6.33
CA PRO A 44 -11.09 2.60 -7.37
C PRO A 44 -9.74 1.94 -7.04
N PHE A 45 -9.65 0.62 -7.26
CA PHE A 45 -8.42 -0.14 -6.98
C PHE A 45 -7.22 0.41 -7.75
N PHE A 46 -7.43 0.72 -9.04
CA PHE A 46 -6.44 1.39 -9.87
C PHE A 46 -6.70 2.90 -9.89
N ALA A 47 -5.64 3.69 -9.75
CA ALA A 47 -5.72 5.12 -10.01
C ALA A 47 -6.19 5.39 -11.46
N PRO A 48 -7.01 6.43 -11.69
CA PRO A 48 -7.51 6.74 -13.02
C PRO A 48 -6.36 7.10 -13.99
N PRO A 49 -6.48 6.76 -15.29
CA PRO A 49 -5.48 7.10 -16.29
C PRO A 49 -5.29 8.62 -16.39
N ARG A 50 -4.05 9.05 -16.59
CA ARG A 50 -3.67 10.44 -16.86
C ARG A 50 -2.89 10.49 -18.17
N THR A 51 -3.56 10.79 -19.28
CA THR A 51 -2.93 10.80 -20.62
C THR A 51 -1.96 11.96 -20.83
N THR A 52 -2.00 12.97 -19.97
CA THR A 52 -1.08 14.11 -19.93
C THR A 52 -0.68 14.41 -18.50
N GLY A 53 0.54 14.88 -18.28
CA GLY A 53 0.98 15.33 -16.97
C GLY A 53 2.46 15.70 -16.92
N SER A 54 2.90 16.05 -15.73
CA SER A 54 4.30 16.34 -15.43
C SER A 54 4.64 15.86 -14.02
N LEU A 55 5.89 15.44 -13.83
CA LEU A 55 6.43 14.96 -12.57
C LEU A 55 7.79 15.62 -12.33
N THR A 56 7.98 16.29 -11.19
CA THR A 56 9.30 16.73 -10.75
C THR A 56 10.07 15.54 -10.19
N VAL A 57 11.30 15.34 -10.64
CA VAL A 57 12.20 14.28 -10.16
C VAL A 57 13.45 14.95 -9.63
N THR A 58 13.79 14.69 -8.38
CA THR A 58 15.00 15.25 -7.77
C THR A 58 16.17 14.30 -8.03
N LEU A 59 17.21 14.81 -8.68
CA LEU A 59 18.47 14.13 -8.90
C LEU A 59 19.37 14.36 -7.68
N GLN A 60 19.63 13.28 -6.93
CA GLN A 60 20.38 13.30 -5.69
C GLN A 60 21.74 12.60 -5.89
N PRO A 61 22.85 13.33 -6.07
CA PRO A 61 24.17 12.73 -6.16
C PRO A 61 24.60 12.12 -4.83
N THR A 62 25.40 11.06 -4.89
CA THR A 62 26.11 10.51 -3.72
C THR A 62 27.41 11.28 -3.45
N GLU A 63 28.09 10.94 -2.36
CA GLU A 63 29.31 11.60 -1.92
C GLU A 63 30.40 11.57 -3.01
N GLY A 64 31.00 12.73 -3.30
CA GLY A 64 32.08 12.86 -4.29
C GLY A 64 31.63 12.86 -5.76
N VAL A 65 30.35 12.66 -6.05
CA VAL A 65 29.81 12.71 -7.41
C VAL A 65 29.58 14.15 -7.86
N SER A 66 30.07 14.49 -9.06
CA SER A 66 29.95 15.84 -9.65
C SER A 66 30.08 15.80 -11.18
N GLY A 67 29.72 16.90 -11.85
CA GLY A 67 29.85 17.04 -13.30
C GLY A 67 28.76 16.27 -14.07
N THR A 68 29.07 15.84 -15.30
CA THR A 68 28.12 15.07 -16.11
C THR A 68 28.11 13.61 -15.68
N ARG A 69 26.93 13.08 -15.38
CA ARG A 69 26.73 11.68 -14.98
C ARG A 69 25.56 11.05 -15.73
N LEU A 70 25.70 9.76 -16.04
CA LEU A 70 24.60 8.97 -16.52
C LEU A 70 23.63 8.74 -15.35
N VAL A 71 22.36 9.03 -15.56
CA VAL A 71 21.30 8.76 -14.59
C VAL A 71 20.26 7.89 -15.28
N THR A 72 19.96 6.74 -14.70
CA THR A 72 18.91 5.83 -15.17
C THR A 72 17.90 5.62 -14.05
N PHE A 73 16.62 5.70 -14.39
CA PHE A 73 15.53 5.50 -13.44
C PHE A 73 14.25 5.13 -14.16
N GLY A 74 13.30 4.55 -13.44
CA GLY A 74 11.96 4.31 -13.98
C GLY A 74 10.92 5.29 -13.46
N VAL A 75 10.01 5.70 -14.33
CA VAL A 75 8.83 6.49 -13.98
C VAL A 75 7.60 5.61 -14.10
N PRO A 76 6.85 5.40 -13.01
CA PRO A 76 5.64 4.59 -13.05
C PRO A 76 4.46 5.40 -13.62
N PHE A 77 3.52 4.74 -14.26
CA PHE A 77 2.30 5.35 -14.81
C PHE A 77 1.05 4.57 -14.40
N PRO A 78 -0.05 5.24 -14.01
CA PRO A 78 -1.34 4.57 -13.81
C PRO A 78 -1.77 3.84 -15.09
N ARG A 79 -2.45 2.71 -14.94
CA ARG A 79 -2.90 1.88 -16.08
C ARG A 79 -3.68 2.71 -17.09
N GLY A 80 -3.33 2.58 -18.37
CA GLY A 80 -3.94 3.34 -19.47
C GLY A 80 -3.46 4.78 -19.65
N SER A 81 -2.51 5.28 -18.84
CA SER A 81 -2.00 6.65 -18.97
C SER A 81 -1.09 6.86 -20.17
N VAL A 82 -0.20 5.90 -20.43
CA VAL A 82 0.79 5.96 -21.52
C VAL A 82 0.73 4.64 -22.27
N THR A 83 0.48 4.68 -23.57
CA THR A 83 0.63 3.50 -24.45
C THR A 83 2.09 3.33 -24.86
N PRO A 84 2.52 2.14 -25.35
CA PRO A 84 3.85 1.98 -25.91
C PRO A 84 4.20 3.02 -27.00
N ALA A 85 3.24 3.45 -27.81
CA ALA A 85 3.43 4.48 -28.82
C ALA A 85 3.60 5.89 -28.21
N ASP A 86 2.92 6.18 -27.10
CA ASP A 86 3.00 7.48 -26.40
C ASP A 86 4.34 7.69 -25.67
N LEU A 87 5.22 6.69 -25.58
CA LEU A 87 6.59 6.89 -25.08
C LEU A 87 7.38 7.91 -25.90
N ALA A 88 7.02 8.11 -27.17
CA ALA A 88 7.57 9.19 -28.01
C ALA A 88 7.15 10.59 -27.54
N ARG A 89 6.21 10.71 -26.60
CA ARG A 89 5.73 11.95 -25.99
C ARG A 89 6.14 12.11 -24.54
N VAL A 90 6.96 11.21 -24.01
CA VAL A 90 7.59 11.35 -22.69
C VAL A 90 8.89 12.11 -22.87
N ARG A 91 9.00 13.30 -22.26
CA ARG A 91 10.15 14.21 -22.40
C ARG A 91 10.75 14.47 -21.04
N VAL A 92 12.03 14.84 -21.04
CA VAL A 92 12.76 15.25 -19.84
C VAL A 92 13.21 16.68 -20.01
N LEU A 93 12.95 17.52 -19.01
CA LEU A 93 13.26 18.94 -19.03
C LEU A 93 14.15 19.30 -17.84
N LYS A 94 15.12 20.18 -18.07
CA LYS A 94 15.92 20.83 -17.03
C LYS A 94 15.78 22.34 -17.18
N GLY A 95 15.30 23.02 -16.13
CA GLY A 95 15.02 24.46 -16.20
C GLY A 95 14.02 24.85 -17.30
N GLY A 96 13.05 23.97 -17.61
CA GLY A 96 12.05 24.18 -18.66
C GLY A 96 12.54 23.89 -20.09
N VAL A 97 13.81 23.53 -20.27
CA VAL A 97 14.39 23.16 -21.58
C VAL A 97 14.50 21.65 -21.70
N GLU A 98 14.03 21.09 -22.82
CA GLU A 98 14.14 19.66 -23.09
C GLU A 98 15.60 19.24 -23.23
N ILE A 99 15.99 18.16 -22.55
CA ILE A 99 17.31 17.55 -22.63
C ILE A 99 17.23 16.17 -23.31
N PRO A 100 18.30 15.69 -23.97
CA PRO A 100 18.31 14.35 -24.56
C PRO A 100 18.06 13.26 -23.52
N ALA A 101 17.09 12.40 -23.81
CA ALA A 101 16.77 11.23 -22.99
C ALA A 101 16.57 9.99 -23.85
N HIS A 102 17.01 8.84 -23.34
CA HIS A 102 16.53 7.54 -23.79
C HIS A 102 15.26 7.23 -23.00
N VAL A 103 14.20 6.81 -23.69
CA VAL A 103 12.95 6.42 -23.05
C VAL A 103 12.40 5.17 -23.71
N GLU A 104 12.15 4.14 -22.93
CA GLU A 104 11.55 2.89 -23.37
C GLU A 104 10.57 2.32 -22.33
N MET A 105 9.79 1.32 -22.73
CA MET A 105 8.95 0.58 -21.80
C MET A 105 9.82 -0.39 -21.01
N LEU A 106 9.95 -0.18 -19.70
CA LEU A 106 10.63 -1.12 -18.82
C LEU A 106 9.73 -2.33 -18.54
N THR A 107 8.51 -2.05 -18.09
CA THR A 107 7.47 -3.05 -17.87
C THR A 107 6.11 -2.49 -18.28
N PRO A 108 5.24 -3.29 -18.92
CA PRO A 108 3.85 -2.93 -19.16
C PRO A 108 2.98 -3.30 -17.96
N TRP A 109 1.75 -2.78 -17.94
CA TRP A 109 0.68 -3.35 -17.13
C TRP A 109 0.30 -4.73 -17.66
N ARG A 110 0.14 -5.69 -16.76
CA ARG A 110 -0.17 -7.09 -17.09
C ARG A 110 -1.56 -7.46 -16.62
N HIS A 111 -2.22 -8.35 -17.37
CA HIS A 111 -3.48 -8.94 -16.95
C HIS A 111 -3.58 -10.41 -17.36
N VAL A 112 -3.86 -11.26 -16.37
CA VAL A 112 -3.86 -12.72 -16.49
C VAL A 112 -4.95 -13.23 -17.44
N THR A 113 -6.18 -12.72 -17.39
CA THR A 113 -7.28 -13.23 -18.24
C THR A 113 -7.77 -12.27 -19.33
N ASN A 114 -7.52 -10.96 -19.22
CA ASN A 114 -8.07 -9.95 -20.13
C ASN A 114 -6.99 -9.40 -21.09
N SER A 115 -6.92 -9.98 -22.28
CA SER A 115 -5.99 -9.53 -23.33
C SER A 115 -6.27 -8.13 -23.87
N THR A 116 -7.45 -7.54 -23.59
CA THR A 116 -7.77 -6.17 -24.02
C THR A 116 -7.10 -5.10 -23.15
N VAL A 117 -6.43 -5.49 -22.07
CA VAL A 117 -5.65 -4.59 -21.21
C VAL A 117 -4.23 -5.10 -20.91
N ASP A 118 -3.97 -6.41 -21.09
CA ASP A 118 -2.64 -7.01 -20.91
C ASP A 118 -1.63 -6.46 -21.93
N GLY A 119 -0.54 -5.85 -21.44
CA GLY A 119 0.53 -5.33 -22.28
C GLY A 119 0.23 -4.01 -22.99
N LEU A 120 -0.98 -3.46 -22.88
CA LEU A 120 -1.42 -2.32 -23.72
C LEU A 120 -1.05 -0.94 -23.17
N SER A 121 -0.62 -0.85 -21.91
CA SER A 121 -0.15 0.40 -21.32
C SER A 121 1.15 0.20 -20.57
N VAL A 122 2.00 1.23 -20.59
CA VAL A 122 3.25 1.27 -19.87
C VAL A 122 2.95 1.33 -18.38
N ARG A 123 3.55 0.43 -17.60
CA ARG A 123 3.54 0.51 -16.15
C ARG A 123 4.72 1.30 -15.64
N VAL A 124 5.92 1.02 -16.16
CA VAL A 124 7.14 1.77 -15.86
C VAL A 124 7.85 2.10 -17.16
N ALA A 125 8.13 3.38 -17.40
CA ALA A 125 9.02 3.80 -18.47
C ALA A 125 10.45 3.93 -17.91
N ARG A 126 11.43 3.30 -18.54
CA ARG A 126 12.85 3.53 -18.23
C ARG A 126 13.26 4.84 -18.88
N ILE A 127 13.89 5.71 -18.12
CA ILE A 127 14.43 6.99 -18.59
C ILE A 127 15.93 7.01 -18.28
N GLN A 128 16.74 7.37 -19.27
CA GLN A 128 18.17 7.57 -19.08
C GLN A 128 18.61 8.91 -19.68
N VAL A 129 19.37 9.69 -18.91
CA VAL A 129 19.90 11.00 -19.30
C VAL A 129 21.37 11.13 -18.92
N ASN A 130 22.09 12.00 -19.65
CA ASN A 130 23.40 12.50 -19.21
C ASN A 130 23.19 13.82 -18.47
N ALA A 131 23.04 13.77 -17.15
CA ALA A 131 22.76 14.92 -16.31
C ALA A 131 24.04 15.68 -15.97
N ALA A 132 24.15 16.94 -16.42
CA ALA A 132 25.20 17.86 -15.98
C ALA A 132 24.81 18.48 -14.64
N LEU A 133 25.31 17.92 -13.54
CA LEU A 133 24.94 18.30 -12.18
C LEU A 133 25.48 19.69 -11.81
N SER A 134 24.61 20.55 -11.27
CA SER A 134 24.97 21.87 -10.74
C SER A 134 25.16 21.89 -9.22
N VAL A 135 24.80 20.78 -8.56
CA VAL A 135 24.88 20.59 -7.10
C VAL A 135 25.79 19.41 -6.78
N ALA A 136 26.27 19.39 -5.54
CA ALA A 136 26.96 18.26 -4.95
C ALA A 136 26.21 17.79 -3.71
N TYR A 137 26.45 16.53 -3.32
CA TYR A 137 25.95 15.97 -2.06
C TYR A 137 26.27 16.92 -0.88
N PRO A 138 25.32 17.19 0.04
CA PRO A 138 24.02 16.52 0.22
C PRO A 138 22.85 17.15 -0.55
N ASN A 139 23.09 18.12 -1.43
CA ASN A 139 22.01 18.80 -2.16
C ASN A 139 21.58 18.03 -3.41
N GLY A 140 20.30 18.12 -3.75
CA GLY A 140 19.72 17.62 -5.00
C GLY A 140 19.33 18.76 -5.96
N GLU A 141 19.15 18.43 -7.23
CA GLU A 141 18.61 19.35 -8.25
C GLU A 141 17.46 18.70 -9.01
N ASP A 142 16.51 19.50 -9.49
CA ASP A 142 15.30 18.97 -10.12
C ASP A 142 15.40 18.89 -11.65
N ILE A 143 14.81 17.83 -12.19
CA ILE A 143 14.37 17.72 -13.59
C ILE A 143 12.86 17.48 -13.61
N VAL A 144 12.23 17.71 -14.76
CA VAL A 144 10.81 17.44 -14.97
C VAL A 144 10.65 16.36 -16.03
N VAL A 145 9.84 15.35 -15.75
CA VAL A 145 9.35 14.40 -16.75
C VAL A 145 7.94 14.81 -17.13
N ASP A 146 7.72 15.24 -18.37
CA ASP A 146 6.38 15.53 -18.90
C ASP A 146 5.93 14.45 -19.89
N TRP A 147 4.61 14.31 -20.06
CA TRP A 147 4.05 13.39 -21.05
C TRP A 147 2.75 13.89 -21.67
N GLY A 148 2.49 13.41 -22.89
CA GLY A 148 1.20 13.54 -23.57
C GLY A 148 0.92 14.90 -24.23
N VAL A 149 1.73 15.93 -23.96
CA VAL A 149 1.51 17.28 -24.50
C VAL A 149 2.25 17.48 -25.83
N SER A 150 3.56 17.21 -25.84
CA SER A 150 4.45 17.45 -26.98
C SER A 150 5.20 16.17 -27.33
N ASN A 151 5.53 16.01 -28.62
CA ASN A 151 6.46 14.96 -29.02
C ASN A 151 7.87 15.27 -28.48
N ARG A 152 8.60 14.23 -28.07
CA ARG A 152 10.04 14.33 -27.75
C ARG A 152 10.82 14.69 -29.01
N THR A 153 11.69 15.68 -28.90
CA THR A 153 12.55 16.19 -29.98
C THR A 153 14.03 15.91 -29.72
N GLN A 154 14.42 15.66 -28.47
CA GLN A 154 15.78 15.31 -28.06
C GLN A 154 15.83 13.85 -27.61
N ASN A 155 16.69 13.02 -28.23
CA ASN A 155 16.70 11.58 -27.98
C ASN A 155 18.11 11.01 -27.81
N ILE A 156 18.26 10.08 -26.86
CA ILE A 156 19.42 9.19 -26.79
C ILE A 156 18.98 7.84 -27.38
N PRO A 157 19.51 7.42 -28.54
CA PRO A 157 18.95 6.30 -29.30
C PRO A 157 19.16 4.94 -28.64
N SER A 158 20.23 4.77 -27.88
CA SER A 158 20.61 3.49 -27.29
C SER A 158 20.75 3.61 -25.79
N LEU A 159 20.21 2.64 -25.07
CA LEU A 159 20.44 2.48 -23.64
C LEU A 159 21.92 2.15 -23.40
N THR A 160 22.59 2.96 -22.58
CA THR A 160 23.90 2.61 -22.01
C THR A 160 23.66 1.75 -20.78
N ASN A 161 24.53 0.76 -20.52
CA ASN A 161 24.41 -0.09 -19.33
C ASN A 161 24.30 0.80 -18.07
N PRO A 162 23.19 0.75 -17.31
CA PRO A 162 22.98 1.61 -16.14
C PRO A 162 24.11 1.54 -15.11
N ARG A 163 24.74 0.37 -14.96
CA ARG A 163 25.86 0.16 -14.02
C ARG A 163 27.15 0.87 -14.40
N SER A 164 27.26 1.50 -15.57
CA SER A 164 28.44 2.30 -15.92
C SER A 164 28.59 3.59 -15.10
N ALA A 165 27.53 4.00 -14.39
CA ALA A 165 27.53 5.12 -13.43
C ALA A 165 27.06 4.67 -12.06
N TRP A 166 27.54 3.50 -11.64
CA TRP A 166 27.41 2.99 -10.28
C TRP A 166 28.81 2.86 -9.68
N HIS A 167 28.90 2.98 -8.37
CA HIS A 167 30.14 2.77 -7.64
C HIS A 167 29.95 1.76 -6.50
N LEU A 168 31.07 1.19 -6.08
CA LEU A 168 31.13 0.32 -4.91
C LEU A 168 30.91 1.15 -3.64
N VAL A 169 29.98 0.72 -2.79
CA VAL A 169 29.72 1.32 -1.49
C VAL A 169 30.88 1.01 -0.54
N THR A 170 31.45 2.04 0.08
CA THR A 170 32.59 1.92 0.99
C THR A 170 32.31 2.44 2.41
N ASN A 171 31.12 2.97 2.66
CA ASN A 171 30.72 3.59 3.94
C ASN A 171 29.22 3.43 4.25
N GLY A 172 28.86 3.74 5.50
CA GLY A 172 27.49 3.62 6.01
C GLY A 172 27.15 2.21 6.43
N THR A 173 25.93 1.76 6.12
CA THR A 173 25.41 0.43 6.46
C THR A 173 26.24 -0.70 5.81
N PHE A 174 26.78 -0.48 4.62
CA PHE A 174 27.61 -1.45 3.90
C PHE A 174 29.05 -0.96 3.71
N VAL A 175 29.98 -1.90 3.55
CA VAL A 175 31.41 -1.65 3.33
C VAL A 175 31.86 -2.32 2.04
N ALA A 176 33.06 -2.00 1.56
CA ALA A 176 33.60 -2.52 0.30
C ALA A 176 33.55 -4.06 0.22
N ALA A 177 33.80 -4.75 1.33
CA ALA A 177 33.80 -6.22 1.41
C ALA A 177 32.41 -6.85 1.19
N ASP A 178 31.33 -6.08 1.36
CA ASP A 178 29.96 -6.55 1.13
C ASP A 178 29.60 -6.62 -0.37
N ASN A 179 30.45 -6.06 -1.24
CA ASN A 179 30.26 -6.01 -2.70
C ASN A 179 28.91 -5.38 -3.12
N VAL A 180 28.48 -4.36 -2.37
CA VAL A 180 27.25 -3.60 -2.61
C VAL A 180 27.57 -2.42 -3.52
N TYR A 181 26.80 -2.26 -4.59
CA TYR A 181 26.91 -1.12 -5.50
C TYR A 181 25.68 -0.23 -5.40
N GLU A 182 25.85 1.04 -5.74
CA GLU A 182 24.73 1.98 -5.87
C GLU A 182 24.92 2.94 -7.06
N PRO A 183 23.84 3.55 -7.57
CA PRO A 183 23.95 4.64 -8.55
C PRO A 183 24.77 5.81 -8.01
N ASP A 184 25.56 6.45 -8.88
CA ASP A 184 26.21 7.74 -8.58
C ASP A 184 25.18 8.84 -8.28
N VAL A 185 24.01 8.75 -8.91
CA VAL A 185 22.91 9.71 -8.75
C VAL A 185 21.60 8.95 -8.66
N TYR A 186 20.85 9.18 -7.59
CA TYR A 186 19.50 8.67 -7.42
C TYR A 186 18.49 9.63 -8.04
N ALA A 187 17.44 9.08 -8.67
CA ALA A 187 16.26 9.82 -9.06
C ALA A 187 15.17 9.62 -8.00
N VAL A 188 14.87 10.67 -7.24
CA VAL A 188 13.87 10.65 -6.17
C VAL A 188 12.54 11.13 -6.74
N LEU A 189 11.52 10.28 -6.65
CA LEU A 189 10.19 10.52 -7.18
C LEU A 189 9.26 11.10 -6.09
N PRO A 190 8.25 11.91 -6.46
CA PRO A 190 7.26 12.41 -5.51
C PRO A 190 6.40 11.29 -4.91
N LYS A 191 6.28 11.27 -3.57
CA LYS A 191 5.46 10.29 -2.84
C LYS A 191 4.00 10.22 -3.31
N ALA A 192 3.40 11.38 -3.59
CA ALA A 192 2.01 11.47 -4.06
C ALA A 192 1.80 10.74 -5.40
N HIS A 193 2.82 10.68 -6.25
CA HIS A 193 2.78 9.91 -7.47
C HIS A 193 2.96 8.42 -7.17
N MET A 194 4.02 8.04 -6.43
CA MET A 194 4.31 6.63 -6.12
C MET A 194 3.19 5.89 -5.38
N CYS A 195 2.43 6.61 -4.54
CA CYS A 195 1.29 6.08 -3.79
C CYS A 195 0.05 5.76 -4.65
N LEU A 196 0.03 6.08 -5.95
CA LEU A 196 -1.09 5.77 -6.87
C LEU A 196 -1.22 4.27 -7.22
N GLY A 197 -0.44 3.39 -6.58
CA GLY A 197 -0.60 1.94 -6.71
C GLY A 197 -0.02 1.35 -8.00
N MET A 198 1.08 1.89 -8.51
CA MET A 198 1.71 1.39 -9.74
C MET A 198 2.88 0.46 -9.45
N PHE A 199 3.69 0.72 -8.42
CA PHE A 199 4.72 -0.23 -7.99
C PHE A 199 4.10 -1.35 -7.17
N ARG A 200 3.27 -1.01 -6.18
CA ARG A 200 2.47 -1.97 -5.40
C ARG A 200 0.99 -1.58 -5.35
N THR A 201 0.22 -2.11 -4.41
CA THR A 201 -1.14 -1.67 -4.10
C THR A 201 -1.22 -0.16 -3.79
N GLY A 202 -2.42 0.42 -3.90
CA GLY A 202 -2.65 1.83 -3.55
C GLY A 202 -2.33 2.10 -2.08
N MET A 203 -1.68 3.22 -1.81
CA MET A 203 -1.29 3.67 -0.47
C MET A 203 -1.65 5.14 -0.30
N ASP A 204 -1.70 5.62 0.94
CA ASP A 204 -1.73 7.04 1.21
C ASP A 204 -0.30 7.54 1.51
N PRO A 205 0.09 8.73 0.99
CA PRO A 205 1.36 9.33 1.31
C PRO A 205 1.51 9.55 2.81
N MET A 206 2.71 9.32 3.32
CA MET A 206 3.09 9.69 4.68
C MET A 206 2.94 11.20 4.88
N SER A 207 2.58 11.63 6.08
CA SER A 207 2.45 13.06 6.41
C SER A 207 3.74 13.85 6.12
N ASP A 208 3.61 15.09 5.63
CA ASP A 208 4.73 16.02 5.47
C ASP A 208 5.29 16.52 6.83
N THR A 209 4.59 16.26 7.93
CA THR A 209 5.06 16.59 9.29
C THR A 209 6.18 15.68 9.77
N ILE A 210 6.36 14.52 9.14
CA ILE A 210 7.39 13.55 9.52
C ILE A 210 8.69 13.93 8.81
N PRO A 211 9.76 14.25 9.57
CA PRO A 211 11.01 14.69 8.98
C PRO A 211 11.73 13.54 8.28
N SER A 212 12.75 13.85 7.47
CA SER A 212 13.60 12.84 6.84
C SER A 212 14.68 12.26 7.75
N ALA A 213 14.88 12.87 8.92
CA ALA A 213 15.85 12.45 9.94
C ALA A 213 15.11 11.82 11.11
N ARG A 214 15.74 10.85 11.78
CA ARG A 214 15.21 10.18 12.98
C ARG A 214 14.62 11.18 13.99
N GLU A 215 13.44 10.88 14.50
CA GLU A 215 12.72 11.76 15.41
C GLU A 215 13.26 11.64 16.84
N ASN A 216 12.96 12.64 17.67
CA ASN A 216 13.38 12.64 19.06
C ASN A 216 12.53 11.63 19.85
N PRO A 217 13.12 10.56 20.44
CA PRO A 217 12.34 9.55 21.15
C PRO A 217 11.59 10.14 22.35
N SER A 218 12.09 11.18 23.03
CA SER A 218 11.36 11.82 24.14
C SER A 218 10.10 12.55 23.69
N VAL A 219 10.05 13.04 22.44
CA VAL A 219 8.85 13.69 21.90
C VAL A 219 7.83 12.65 21.47
N MET A 220 8.30 11.55 20.85
CA MET A 220 7.44 10.45 20.45
C MET A 220 6.83 9.74 21.66
N ASP A 221 7.64 9.41 22.68
CA ASP A 221 7.21 8.81 23.95
C ASP A 221 6.19 9.69 24.72
N ALA A 222 6.39 11.01 24.73
CA ALA A 222 5.49 11.94 25.42
C ALA A 222 4.12 12.09 24.74
N THR A 223 3.95 11.58 23.52
CA THR A 223 2.68 11.61 22.79
C THR A 223 2.05 10.22 22.85
N GLU A 224 1.04 10.06 23.71
CA GLU A 224 0.39 8.76 23.92
C GLU A 224 -0.29 8.24 22.66
N HIS A 225 -0.94 9.13 21.88
CA HIS A 225 -1.64 8.76 20.64
C HIS A 225 -1.55 9.85 19.57
N TRP A 226 -1.12 9.48 18.36
CA TRP A 226 -1.23 10.34 17.19
C TRP A 226 -2.59 10.21 16.47
N PRO A 227 -3.14 11.29 15.89
CA PRO A 227 -4.45 11.23 15.26
C PRO A 227 -4.44 10.38 13.98
N GLY A 228 -5.50 9.61 13.79
CA GLY A 228 -5.71 8.81 12.58
C GLY A 228 -4.69 7.66 12.49
N PHE A 229 -3.91 7.64 11.40
CA PHE A 229 -2.89 6.61 11.14
C PHE A 229 -1.45 7.14 11.28
N LEU A 230 -1.26 8.27 11.95
CA LEU A 230 0.05 8.92 12.04
C LEU A 230 1.05 8.14 12.91
N GLU A 231 0.60 7.39 13.92
CA GLU A 231 1.47 6.50 14.72
C GLU A 231 2.22 5.51 13.80
N ALA A 232 1.50 4.85 12.89
CA ALA A 232 2.10 3.91 11.94
C ALA A 232 3.17 4.56 11.06
N ASP A 233 3.00 5.84 10.75
CA ASP A 233 3.94 6.60 9.94
C ASP A 233 5.20 6.94 10.73
N HIS A 234 5.06 7.43 11.96
CA HIS A 234 6.15 7.69 12.90
C HIS A 234 6.93 6.40 13.21
N ALA A 235 6.23 5.31 13.54
CA ALA A 235 6.82 4.00 13.83
C ALA A 235 7.63 3.47 12.63
N SER A 236 7.03 3.42 11.44
CA SER A 236 7.70 2.93 10.22
C SER A 236 8.96 3.73 9.92
N HIS A 237 8.91 5.06 10.10
CA HIS A 237 10.04 5.95 9.89
C HIS A 237 11.15 5.78 10.95
N ASN A 238 10.81 5.69 12.24
CA ASN A 238 11.81 5.60 13.30
C ASN A 238 12.43 4.20 13.42
N PHE A 239 11.64 3.15 13.19
CA PHE A 239 12.13 1.77 13.18
C PHE A 239 13.11 1.52 12.04
N PHE A 240 12.96 2.25 10.92
CA PHE A 240 13.94 2.24 9.83
C PHE A 240 15.34 2.65 10.29
N PHE A 241 15.49 3.63 11.19
CA PHE A 241 16.81 4.00 11.71
C PHE A 241 17.41 2.92 12.61
N SER A 242 16.58 2.25 13.42
CA SER A 242 17.01 1.09 14.20
C SER A 242 17.47 -0.08 13.31
N ILE A 243 16.74 -0.39 12.24
CA ILE A 243 17.06 -1.56 11.38
C ILE A 243 18.32 -1.35 10.51
N ILE A 244 18.74 -0.10 10.27
CA ILE A 244 19.99 0.23 9.56
C ILE A 244 21.16 0.50 10.50
N ASN A 245 20.96 0.36 11.82
CA ASN A 245 21.94 0.67 12.88
C ASN A 245 22.35 2.15 12.94
N GLU A 246 21.41 3.05 12.66
CA GLU A 246 21.56 4.50 12.79
C GLU A 246 20.58 5.10 13.83
N ASP A 247 20.33 4.34 14.90
CA ASP A 247 19.61 4.83 16.08
C ASP A 247 20.52 5.77 16.92
N ASP A 248 20.65 5.56 18.22
CA ASP A 248 21.57 6.34 19.05
C ASP A 248 23.02 5.76 19.01
N PRO A 249 24.08 6.58 18.97
CA PRO A 249 25.47 6.10 18.99
C PRO A 249 25.83 5.29 20.25
N LEU A 250 25.10 5.44 21.36
CA LEU A 250 25.29 4.65 22.59
C LEU A 250 24.78 3.20 22.47
N VAL A 251 24.01 2.87 21.44
CA VAL A 251 23.54 1.49 21.21
C VAL A 251 24.73 0.56 21.00
N THR A 252 24.83 -0.43 21.88
CA THR A 252 25.91 -1.42 21.88
C THR A 252 25.81 -2.38 20.70
N THR A 253 26.94 -2.96 20.27
CA THR A 253 26.98 -3.90 19.15
C THR A 253 26.01 -5.08 19.30
N ALA A 254 25.82 -5.59 20.53
CA ALA A 254 24.90 -6.71 20.79
C ALA A 254 23.42 -6.35 20.54
N ASN A 255 23.08 -5.06 20.63
CA ASN A 255 21.72 -4.54 20.44
C ASN A 255 21.54 -3.86 19.07
N ARG A 256 22.47 -4.08 18.14
CA ARG A 256 22.36 -3.66 16.75
C ARG A 256 21.79 -4.78 15.89
N CYS A 257 21.05 -4.42 14.86
CA CYS A 257 20.50 -5.36 13.89
C CYS A 257 21.63 -6.14 13.17
N PRO A 258 21.70 -7.48 13.31
CA PRO A 258 22.79 -8.30 12.76
C PRO A 258 22.53 -8.71 11.30
N TYR A 259 22.04 -7.79 10.46
CA TYR A 259 21.58 -8.10 9.09
C TYR A 259 22.65 -8.65 8.14
N LYS A 260 23.94 -8.59 8.48
CA LYS A 260 25.01 -9.18 7.64
C LYS A 260 25.29 -10.65 7.97
N THR A 261 24.95 -11.10 9.16
CA THR A 261 25.37 -12.39 9.70
C THR A 261 24.20 -13.26 10.14
N ASP A 262 23.01 -12.68 10.30
CA ASP A 262 21.79 -13.38 10.68
C ASP A 262 20.75 -13.29 9.57
N SER A 263 20.03 -14.38 9.38
CA SER A 263 18.88 -14.44 8.48
C SER A 263 17.65 -13.76 9.06
N GLU A 264 17.52 -13.69 10.39
CA GLU A 264 16.32 -13.23 11.07
C GLU A 264 15.85 -11.83 10.60
N PRO A 265 16.71 -10.80 10.51
CA PRO A 265 16.30 -9.48 10.03
C PRO A 265 15.77 -9.44 8.59
N TRP A 266 15.97 -10.50 7.81
CA TRP A 266 15.54 -10.58 6.40
C TRP A 266 14.17 -11.21 6.24
N LEU A 267 13.66 -11.92 7.26
CA LEU A 267 12.34 -12.54 7.18
C LEU A 267 11.28 -11.44 7.01
N TYR A 268 10.34 -11.69 6.09
CA TYR A 268 9.30 -10.76 5.61
C TYR A 268 9.80 -9.60 4.73
N ASP A 269 10.91 -9.82 4.01
CA ASP A 269 11.50 -8.92 3.02
C ASP A 269 11.83 -7.52 3.55
N ARG A 270 12.94 -7.47 4.30
CA ARG A 270 13.57 -6.23 4.81
C ARG A 270 13.68 -5.14 3.75
N SER A 271 14.13 -5.49 2.55
CA SER A 271 14.42 -4.52 1.50
C SER A 271 13.15 -3.92 0.91
N SER A 272 12.12 -4.73 0.65
CA SER A 272 10.82 -4.22 0.23
C SER A 272 10.20 -3.30 1.26
N THR A 273 10.37 -3.60 2.55
CA THR A 273 9.88 -2.73 3.64
C THR A 273 10.46 -1.31 3.55
N MET A 274 11.76 -1.19 3.23
CA MET A 274 12.41 0.12 3.00
C MET A 274 11.89 0.82 1.74
N PHE A 275 11.60 0.08 0.67
CA PHE A 275 10.94 0.65 -0.50
C PHE A 275 9.53 1.15 -0.19
N VAL A 276 8.77 0.45 0.65
CA VAL A 276 7.44 0.88 1.09
C VAL A 276 7.53 2.19 1.87
N LEU A 277 8.49 2.31 2.78
CA LEU A 277 8.77 3.59 3.45
C LEU A 277 9.10 4.68 2.44
N TYR A 278 9.96 4.40 1.45
CA TYR A 278 10.26 5.36 0.39
C TYR A 278 9.03 5.75 -0.44
N PHE A 279 8.18 4.80 -0.83
CA PHE A 279 6.98 5.08 -1.62
C PHE A 279 6.04 6.05 -0.91
N ARG A 280 5.91 5.90 0.42
CA ARG A 280 5.03 6.74 1.23
C ARG A 280 5.67 8.06 1.63
N SER A 281 6.98 8.10 1.90
CA SER A 281 7.67 9.29 2.41
C SER A 281 8.34 10.16 1.33
N GLY A 282 8.78 9.57 0.23
CA GLY A 282 9.66 10.22 -0.75
C GLY A 282 11.07 10.51 -0.20
N HIS A 283 11.43 9.97 0.98
CA HIS A 283 12.73 10.23 1.60
C HIS A 283 13.85 9.54 0.84
N TRP A 284 14.82 10.31 0.36
CA TRP A 284 15.99 9.78 -0.36
C TRP A 284 16.75 8.69 0.42
N LYS A 285 16.92 8.87 1.73
CA LYS A 285 17.65 7.89 2.56
C LYS A 285 16.99 6.51 2.54
N ALA A 286 15.65 6.46 2.59
CA ALA A 286 14.91 5.21 2.49
C ALA A 286 15.13 4.54 1.12
N LEU A 287 15.13 5.30 0.02
CA LEU A 287 15.45 4.78 -1.31
C LEU A 287 16.88 4.23 -1.38
N ARG A 288 17.86 5.00 -0.90
CA ARG A 288 19.28 4.62 -0.92
C ARG A 288 19.51 3.32 -0.16
N GLU A 289 19.00 3.23 1.07
CA GLU A 289 19.16 2.03 1.88
C GLU A 289 18.35 0.84 1.35
N ALA A 290 17.19 1.05 0.73
CA ALA A 290 16.46 -0.01 0.05
C ALA A 290 17.26 -0.60 -1.12
N VAL A 291 17.87 0.24 -1.96
CA VAL A 291 18.72 -0.20 -3.09
C VAL A 291 19.96 -0.93 -2.59
N ARG A 292 20.69 -0.36 -1.62
CA ARG A 292 21.87 -0.99 -1.03
C ARG A 292 21.54 -2.32 -0.36
N SER A 293 20.45 -2.37 0.41
CA SER A 293 19.96 -3.61 1.02
C SER A 293 19.60 -4.66 -0.02
N SER A 294 18.99 -4.27 -1.13
CA SER A 294 18.63 -5.19 -2.22
C SER A 294 19.86 -5.74 -2.96
N GLN A 295 20.92 -4.95 -3.07
CA GLN A 295 22.19 -5.39 -3.68
C GLN A 295 22.95 -6.36 -2.77
N PHE A 296 22.95 -6.11 -1.46
CA PHE A 296 23.45 -7.10 -0.50
C PHE A 296 22.64 -8.39 -0.59
N TYR A 297 21.30 -8.27 -0.58
CA TYR A 297 20.40 -9.40 -0.70
C TYR A 297 20.66 -10.23 -1.96
N LEU A 298 20.80 -9.59 -3.11
CA LEU A 298 21.16 -10.23 -4.38
C LEU A 298 22.44 -11.06 -4.26
N ASN A 299 23.49 -10.53 -3.63
CA ASN A 299 24.74 -11.27 -3.39
C ASN A 299 24.54 -12.51 -2.50
N GLN A 300 23.51 -12.49 -1.66
CA GLN A 300 23.12 -13.59 -0.78
C GLN A 300 22.15 -14.59 -1.41
N LEU A 301 21.82 -14.48 -2.70
CA LEU A 301 21.07 -15.51 -3.42
C LEU A 301 22.02 -16.48 -4.12
N TYR A 302 21.65 -17.76 -4.16
CA TYR A 302 22.29 -18.71 -5.07
C TYR A 302 21.89 -18.39 -6.52
N SER A 303 22.87 -18.34 -7.41
CA SER A 303 22.67 -18.05 -8.84
C SER A 303 22.01 -19.19 -9.60
N ASP A 304 21.61 -18.94 -10.84
CA ASP A 304 21.10 -19.94 -11.79
C ASP A 304 22.06 -21.09 -12.12
N THR A 305 23.34 -20.91 -11.86
CA THR A 305 24.37 -21.94 -12.03
C THR A 305 24.53 -22.86 -10.81
N GLN A 306 23.80 -22.62 -9.72
CA GLN A 306 23.93 -23.40 -8.48
C GLN A 306 23.47 -24.85 -8.66
N LEU A 307 24.25 -25.78 -8.10
CA LEU A 307 23.85 -27.18 -7.91
C LEU A 307 23.76 -27.52 -6.41
N PRO A 308 22.74 -28.31 -5.98
CA PRO A 308 21.62 -28.81 -6.78
C PRO A 308 20.68 -27.68 -7.23
N ALA A 309 19.96 -27.88 -8.35
CA ALA A 309 19.10 -26.84 -8.95
C ALA A 309 18.00 -26.32 -8.01
N ARG A 310 17.56 -27.12 -7.02
CA ARG A 310 16.63 -26.69 -5.97
C ARG A 310 17.17 -25.56 -5.09
N ALA A 311 18.49 -25.35 -5.08
CA ALA A 311 19.09 -24.29 -4.28
C ALA A 311 19.07 -22.92 -4.96
N ILE A 312 18.81 -22.87 -6.27
CA ILE A 312 18.74 -21.62 -7.05
C ILE A 312 17.76 -20.66 -6.38
N GLY A 313 18.21 -19.43 -6.12
CA GLY A 313 17.41 -18.38 -5.50
C GLY A 313 17.14 -18.54 -4.00
N LEU A 314 17.64 -19.60 -3.33
CA LEU A 314 17.59 -19.66 -1.87
C LEU A 314 18.52 -18.61 -1.25
N PHE A 315 18.10 -18.07 -0.12
CA PHE A 315 18.85 -17.07 0.64
C PHE A 315 19.92 -17.70 1.53
N LYS A 316 21.19 -17.41 1.26
CA LYS A 316 22.38 -18.06 1.85
C LYS A 316 22.47 -17.89 3.36
N LEU A 317 22.04 -16.77 3.94
CA LEU A 317 22.10 -16.62 5.41
C LEU A 317 21.11 -17.56 6.11
N LYS A 318 20.01 -17.94 5.45
CA LYS A 318 19.06 -18.93 5.96
C LYS A 318 19.48 -20.36 5.61
N VAL A 319 19.93 -20.57 4.39
CA VAL A 319 20.33 -21.88 3.84
C VAL A 319 21.79 -21.79 3.40
N PRO A 320 22.77 -21.87 4.32
CA PRO A 320 24.18 -21.66 4.00
C PRO A 320 24.82 -22.81 3.21
N ASP A 321 24.28 -24.03 3.35
CA ASP A 321 24.69 -25.19 2.55
C ASP A 321 23.63 -25.47 1.47
N PRO A 322 23.96 -25.33 0.16
CA PRO A 322 23.01 -25.54 -0.92
C PRO A 322 22.55 -27.01 -1.05
N ASN A 323 23.25 -27.96 -0.41
CA ASN A 323 22.89 -29.38 -0.47
C ASN A 323 21.79 -29.74 0.52
N THR A 324 21.60 -28.94 1.57
CA THR A 324 20.56 -29.16 2.58
C THR A 324 19.17 -28.96 1.97
N TRP A 325 18.20 -29.80 2.34
CA TRP A 325 16.81 -29.60 1.96
C TRP A 325 16.25 -28.38 2.69
N ALA A 326 15.93 -27.34 1.94
CA ALA A 326 15.40 -26.09 2.49
C ALA A 326 13.93 -26.19 2.91
N GLY A 327 13.11 -26.87 2.10
CA GLY A 327 11.65 -26.83 2.25
C GLY A 327 11.09 -25.40 2.21
N GLY A 328 9.81 -25.25 2.53
CA GLY A 328 9.17 -23.93 2.57
C GLY A 328 9.77 -22.99 3.63
N ASN A 329 10.29 -23.52 4.74
CA ASN A 329 10.95 -22.71 5.78
C ASN A 329 12.27 -22.08 5.28
N GLY A 330 12.99 -22.74 4.38
CA GLY A 330 14.16 -22.15 3.74
C GLY A 330 13.78 -21.17 2.63
N ALA A 331 12.81 -21.54 1.78
CA ALA A 331 12.38 -20.72 0.66
C ALA A 331 11.61 -19.44 1.07
N MET A 332 10.97 -19.41 2.25
CA MET A 332 10.25 -18.21 2.71
C MET A 332 11.14 -16.99 2.97
N TYR A 333 12.47 -17.11 2.88
CA TYR A 333 13.44 -15.99 2.94
C TYR A 333 13.85 -15.49 1.54
N SER A 334 13.31 -16.09 0.48
CA SER A 334 13.54 -15.73 -0.91
C SER A 334 12.46 -14.72 -1.37
N TYR A 335 12.85 -13.54 -1.83
CA TYR A 335 11.94 -12.46 -2.18
C TYR A 335 12.37 -11.78 -3.47
N ASN A 336 11.41 -11.50 -4.35
CA ASN A 336 11.68 -10.85 -5.63
C ASN A 336 11.00 -9.48 -5.78
N GLU A 337 10.20 -9.06 -4.81
CA GLU A 337 9.64 -7.70 -4.80
C GLU A 337 10.73 -6.65 -4.69
N CYS A 338 11.67 -6.80 -3.75
CA CYS A 338 12.75 -5.82 -3.59
C CYS A 338 13.63 -5.72 -4.84
N LEU A 339 13.83 -6.84 -5.52
CA LEU A 339 14.53 -6.90 -6.80
C LEU A 339 13.73 -6.20 -7.91
N ALA A 340 12.42 -6.40 -7.97
CA ALA A 340 11.55 -5.71 -8.92
C ALA A 340 11.48 -4.19 -8.64
N TYR A 341 11.42 -3.76 -7.38
CA TYR A 341 11.45 -2.35 -7.00
C TYR A 341 12.80 -1.71 -7.36
N ASN A 342 13.92 -2.40 -7.10
CA ASN A 342 15.23 -1.93 -7.54
C ASN A 342 15.28 -1.79 -9.07
N TYR A 343 14.86 -2.84 -9.80
CA TYR A 343 14.78 -2.81 -11.25
C TYR A 343 13.95 -1.64 -11.77
N TRP A 344 12.75 -1.45 -11.22
CA TRP A 344 11.84 -0.40 -11.65
C TRP A 344 12.30 1.01 -11.30
N LEU A 345 13.00 1.22 -10.18
CA LEU A 345 13.40 2.56 -9.75
C LEU A 345 14.75 2.99 -10.31
N THR A 346 15.69 2.07 -10.51
CA THR A 346 17.06 2.38 -10.96
C THR A 346 17.35 1.94 -12.39
N GLY A 347 16.49 1.10 -12.98
CA GLY A 347 16.69 0.51 -14.29
C GLY A 347 17.79 -0.55 -14.35
N ASP A 348 18.32 -1.03 -13.21
CA ASP A 348 19.42 -2.00 -13.14
C ASP A 348 19.04 -3.38 -13.69
N ASP A 349 19.38 -3.65 -14.95
CA ASP A 349 19.11 -4.96 -15.58
C ASP A 349 19.82 -6.13 -14.87
N ALA A 350 20.85 -5.89 -14.06
CA ALA A 350 21.59 -6.95 -13.39
C ALA A 350 20.77 -7.66 -12.28
N VAL A 351 19.75 -7.01 -11.73
CA VAL A 351 18.89 -7.66 -10.72
C VAL A 351 17.79 -8.52 -11.35
N ALA A 352 17.46 -8.30 -12.63
CA ALA A 352 16.33 -8.95 -13.27
C ALA A 352 16.44 -10.49 -13.30
N PRO A 353 17.60 -11.13 -13.61
CA PRO A 353 17.71 -12.59 -13.55
C PRO A 353 17.33 -13.19 -12.19
N ALA A 354 17.69 -12.52 -11.09
CA ALA A 354 17.44 -13.00 -9.74
C ALA A 354 15.95 -13.05 -9.36
N ILE A 355 15.10 -12.25 -10.02
CA ILE A 355 13.64 -12.33 -9.86
C ILE A 355 13.16 -13.74 -10.24
N ARG A 356 13.76 -14.35 -11.28
CA ARG A 356 13.43 -15.71 -11.73
C ARG A 356 13.99 -16.76 -10.77
N TRP A 357 15.18 -16.53 -10.23
CA TRP A 357 15.81 -17.44 -9.27
C TRP A 357 14.92 -17.64 -8.05
N VAL A 358 14.36 -16.56 -7.51
CA VAL A 358 13.43 -16.62 -6.38
C VAL A 358 12.17 -17.41 -6.71
N VAL A 359 11.60 -17.26 -7.92
CA VAL A 359 10.46 -18.12 -8.33
C VAL A 359 10.87 -19.59 -8.34
N THR A 360 12.06 -19.92 -8.85
CA THR A 360 12.60 -21.28 -8.78
C THR A 360 12.73 -21.78 -7.34
N ALA A 361 13.20 -20.95 -6.41
CA ALA A 361 13.33 -21.31 -5.00
C ALA A 361 11.98 -21.76 -4.42
N HIS A 362 10.92 -20.99 -4.64
CA HIS A 362 9.58 -21.33 -4.18
C HIS A 362 8.99 -22.55 -4.88
N GLU A 363 9.00 -22.58 -6.22
CA GLU A 363 8.37 -23.66 -6.99
C GLU A 363 9.04 -25.04 -6.77
N THR A 364 10.29 -25.07 -6.30
CA THR A 364 11.03 -26.32 -6.05
C THR A 364 11.05 -26.75 -4.59
N ASN A 365 10.87 -25.84 -3.62
CA ASN A 365 11.02 -26.15 -2.20
C ASN A 365 9.73 -26.01 -1.38
N ASP A 366 8.78 -25.17 -1.79
CA ASP A 366 7.53 -25.00 -1.06
C ASP A 366 6.58 -26.19 -1.27
N GLU A 367 5.73 -26.41 -0.27
CA GLU A 367 4.61 -27.32 -0.36
C GLU A 367 3.62 -26.97 -1.50
N PRO A 368 2.81 -27.95 -1.96
CA PRO A 368 1.72 -27.69 -2.88
C PRO A 368 0.71 -26.68 -2.30
N THR A 369 0.26 -25.72 -3.12
CA THR A 369 -0.83 -24.80 -2.75
C THR A 369 -2.16 -25.52 -2.58
N ARG A 370 -2.39 -26.60 -3.34
CA ARG A 370 -3.54 -27.48 -3.16
C ARG A 370 -3.42 -28.25 -1.85
N TRP A 371 -4.13 -27.81 -0.83
CA TRP A 371 -4.22 -28.53 0.43
C TRP A 371 -4.90 -29.90 0.30
N SER A 372 -4.48 -30.84 1.15
CA SER A 372 -5.17 -32.11 1.39
C SER A 372 -4.89 -32.61 2.83
N PRO A 373 -5.72 -33.51 3.38
CA PRO A 373 -5.45 -34.15 4.66
C PRO A 373 -4.11 -34.91 4.75
N THR A 374 -3.57 -35.31 3.60
CA THR A 374 -2.30 -36.08 3.50
C THR A 374 -1.12 -35.23 3.09
N THR A 375 -1.30 -33.92 2.88
CA THR A 375 -0.18 -33.01 2.65
C THR A 375 0.73 -33.04 3.88
N GLY A 376 2.05 -32.96 3.65
CA GLY A 376 3.02 -32.82 4.73
C GLY A 376 2.95 -31.43 5.36
N THR A 377 4.06 -30.69 5.36
CA THR A 377 4.04 -29.29 5.80
C THR A 377 3.12 -28.44 4.92
N TRP A 378 2.33 -27.57 5.55
CA TRP A 378 1.52 -26.56 4.88
C TRP A 378 1.30 -25.38 5.81
N THR A 379 1.68 -24.17 5.39
CA THR A 379 1.37 -22.93 6.10
C THR A 379 0.88 -21.85 5.14
N GLU A 380 0.06 -20.92 5.66
CA GLU A 380 -0.37 -19.73 4.92
C GLU A 380 0.83 -18.89 4.49
N ARG A 381 1.88 -18.81 5.34
CA ARG A 381 3.08 -18.03 5.06
C ARG A 381 3.88 -18.54 3.87
N HIS A 382 4.18 -19.85 3.80
CA HIS A 382 5.00 -20.37 2.69
C HIS A 382 4.25 -20.20 1.36
N THR A 383 2.98 -20.59 1.34
CA THR A 383 2.15 -20.52 0.14
C THR A 383 1.85 -19.07 -0.30
N ALA A 384 1.79 -18.13 0.64
CA ALA A 384 1.71 -16.69 0.34
C ALA A 384 2.94 -16.19 -0.42
N PHE A 385 4.15 -16.50 0.03
CA PHE A 385 5.38 -16.07 -0.64
C PHE A 385 5.58 -16.74 -1.99
N ARG A 386 5.17 -18.01 -2.13
CA ARG A 386 5.10 -18.68 -3.44
C ARG A 386 4.21 -17.94 -4.43
N LEU A 387 2.99 -17.56 -4.02
CA LEU A 387 2.07 -16.80 -4.87
C LEU A 387 2.69 -15.46 -5.24
N LEU A 388 3.18 -14.72 -4.24
CA LEU A 388 3.77 -13.40 -4.45
C LEU A 388 4.95 -13.46 -5.43
N ALA A 389 5.83 -14.46 -5.31
CA ALA A 389 6.96 -14.64 -6.22
C ALA A 389 6.50 -14.81 -7.67
N ASN A 390 5.46 -15.63 -7.91
CA ASN A 390 4.89 -15.82 -9.25
C ASN A 390 4.18 -14.56 -9.76
N VAL A 391 3.45 -13.83 -8.90
CA VAL A 391 2.81 -12.57 -9.31
C VAL A 391 3.86 -11.56 -9.76
N VAL A 392 4.90 -11.31 -8.96
CA VAL A 392 5.98 -10.38 -9.30
C VAL A 392 6.72 -10.82 -10.55
N GLY A 393 7.01 -12.13 -10.69
CA GLY A 393 7.60 -12.69 -11.90
C GLY A 393 6.75 -12.42 -13.15
N TYR A 394 5.42 -12.58 -13.05
CA TYR A 394 4.50 -12.28 -14.14
C TYR A 394 4.43 -10.78 -14.45
N GLU A 395 4.40 -9.92 -13.43
CA GLU A 395 4.40 -8.47 -13.58
C GLU A 395 5.61 -7.96 -14.37
N VAL A 396 6.79 -8.51 -14.08
CA VAL A 396 8.04 -8.10 -14.73
C VAL A 396 8.19 -8.71 -16.12
N PHE A 397 8.00 -10.03 -16.26
CA PHE A 397 8.35 -10.73 -17.49
C PHE A 397 7.16 -11.08 -18.40
N GLY A 398 5.97 -11.25 -17.82
CA GLY A 398 4.78 -11.69 -18.56
C GLY A 398 4.80 -13.17 -18.97
N ASP A 399 5.67 -14.00 -18.39
CA ASP A 399 5.81 -15.39 -18.79
C ASP A 399 4.55 -16.22 -18.53
N GLN A 400 4.26 -17.12 -19.47
CA GLN A 400 3.06 -17.96 -19.41
C GLN A 400 3.06 -18.90 -18.20
N GLN A 401 4.22 -19.39 -17.75
CA GLN A 401 4.29 -20.27 -16.57
C GLN A 401 3.88 -19.53 -15.29
N TYR A 402 4.41 -18.32 -15.06
CA TYR A 402 4.04 -17.51 -13.91
C TYR A 402 2.57 -17.14 -13.94
N LYS A 403 2.04 -16.78 -15.12
CA LYS A 403 0.61 -16.56 -15.35
C LYS A 403 -0.24 -17.77 -14.94
N THR A 404 0.11 -18.96 -15.41
CA THR A 404 -0.60 -20.20 -15.05
C THR A 404 -0.52 -20.47 -13.54
N ASN A 405 0.66 -20.28 -12.93
CA ASN A 405 0.84 -20.46 -11.50
C ASN A 405 -0.03 -19.52 -10.67
N VAL A 406 -0.12 -18.23 -11.02
CA VAL A 406 -1.01 -17.27 -10.34
C VAL A 406 -2.47 -17.75 -10.43
N GLN A 407 -2.93 -18.22 -11.59
CA GLN A 407 -4.30 -18.73 -11.74
C GLN A 407 -4.56 -19.98 -10.89
N THR A 408 -3.65 -20.95 -10.93
CA THR A 408 -3.79 -22.21 -10.19
C THR A 408 -3.76 -21.98 -8.68
N GLN A 409 -2.79 -21.21 -8.19
CA GLN A 409 -2.61 -21.00 -6.75
C GLN A 409 -3.76 -20.20 -6.14
N THR A 410 -4.22 -19.13 -6.81
CA THR A 410 -5.40 -18.37 -6.36
C THR A 410 -6.67 -19.25 -6.36
N ALA A 411 -6.84 -20.10 -7.37
CA ALA A 411 -7.96 -21.05 -7.42
C ALA A 411 -7.89 -22.10 -6.31
N ASP A 412 -6.69 -22.59 -5.95
CA ASP A 412 -6.49 -23.53 -4.86
C ASP A 412 -6.86 -22.93 -3.51
N PHE A 413 -6.46 -21.69 -3.23
CA PHE A 413 -6.82 -21.00 -1.99
C PHE A 413 -8.33 -20.77 -1.88
N ILE A 414 -8.97 -20.34 -2.97
CA ILE A 414 -10.43 -20.19 -3.02
C ILE A 414 -11.10 -21.55 -2.79
N TRP A 415 -10.62 -22.62 -3.44
CA TRP A 415 -11.14 -23.98 -3.24
C TRP A 415 -10.99 -24.46 -1.79
N HIS A 416 -9.85 -24.17 -1.16
CA HIS A 416 -9.56 -24.52 0.22
C HIS A 416 -10.51 -23.80 1.19
N GLN A 417 -10.67 -22.48 1.04
CA GLN A 417 -11.62 -21.67 1.80
C GLN A 417 -13.09 -22.13 1.59
N ASN A 418 -13.41 -22.65 0.39
CA ASN A 418 -14.70 -23.26 0.07
C ASN A 418 -14.94 -24.63 0.71
N GLY A 419 -14.01 -25.12 1.53
CA GLY A 419 -14.17 -26.34 2.33
C GLY A 419 -13.52 -27.56 1.71
N ALA A 420 -12.65 -27.36 0.72
CA ALA A 420 -11.85 -28.41 0.12
C ALA A 420 -12.68 -29.62 -0.36
N ASN A 421 -13.80 -29.36 -1.05
CA ASN A 421 -14.78 -30.39 -1.47
C ASN A 421 -15.34 -31.26 -0.31
N GLY A 422 -15.56 -30.67 0.85
CA GLY A 422 -16.10 -31.37 2.02
C GLY A 422 -15.05 -32.09 2.86
N GLN A 423 -13.77 -31.91 2.56
CA GLN A 423 -12.68 -32.40 3.43
C GLN A 423 -12.56 -31.60 4.72
N LEU A 424 -13.04 -30.35 4.73
CA LEU A 424 -13.15 -29.54 5.94
C LEU A 424 -14.56 -29.63 6.54
N PRO A 425 -14.70 -29.53 7.88
CA PRO A 425 -16.00 -29.51 8.54
C PRO A 425 -16.95 -28.44 7.98
N ALA A 426 -18.23 -28.77 7.91
CA ALA A 426 -19.26 -27.88 7.41
C ALA A 426 -19.54 -26.69 8.35
N ASN A 427 -19.33 -26.89 9.65
CA ASN A 427 -19.52 -25.88 10.71
C ASN A 427 -18.29 -25.02 10.98
N ARG A 428 -17.30 -25.02 10.07
CA ARG A 428 -16.12 -24.17 10.20
C ARG A 428 -16.47 -22.68 10.12
N VAL A 429 -15.71 -21.84 10.81
CA VAL A 429 -15.75 -20.39 10.63
C VAL A 429 -15.34 -20.06 9.20
N ASP A 430 -16.13 -19.23 8.53
CA ASP A 430 -15.86 -18.86 7.14
C ASP A 430 -14.57 -18.03 7.02
N GLY A 431 -13.89 -18.17 5.89
CA GLY A 431 -12.71 -17.36 5.56
C GLY A 431 -11.36 -17.99 5.86
N GLY A 432 -11.30 -18.97 6.78
CA GLY A 432 -10.06 -19.62 7.18
C GLY A 432 -9.57 -20.70 6.21
N LEU A 433 -8.25 -20.91 6.17
CA LEU A 433 -7.60 -21.96 5.38
C LEU A 433 -7.13 -23.07 6.33
N TYR A 434 -8.08 -23.88 6.76
CA TYR A 434 -7.84 -24.84 7.83
C TYR A 434 -7.01 -26.03 7.36
N HIS A 435 -6.01 -26.37 8.18
CA HIS A 435 -5.09 -27.48 7.97
C HIS A 435 -4.70 -28.05 9.34
N TYR A 436 -4.12 -29.25 9.39
CA TYR A 436 -3.80 -29.86 10.67
C TYR A 436 -2.63 -29.17 11.35
N GLY A 437 -2.63 -29.05 12.68
CA GLY A 437 -1.48 -28.51 13.42
C GLY A 437 -0.15 -29.23 13.11
N SER A 438 -0.21 -30.53 12.82
CA SER A 438 0.95 -31.31 12.34
C SER A 438 1.47 -30.87 10.97
N GLN A 439 0.61 -30.35 10.10
CA GLN A 439 0.99 -29.77 8.82
C GLN A 439 1.55 -28.36 9.02
N HIS A 440 1.00 -27.60 9.96
CA HIS A 440 1.48 -26.26 10.27
C HIS A 440 2.87 -26.27 10.91
N GLY A 441 3.09 -27.24 11.81
CA GLY A 441 4.26 -27.30 12.69
C GLY A 441 4.01 -26.72 14.09
N ASP A 442 2.89 -26.00 14.27
CA ASP A 442 2.38 -25.51 15.55
C ASP A 442 0.90 -25.86 15.72
N GLY A 443 0.37 -25.72 16.93
CA GLY A 443 -1.01 -26.10 17.25
C GLY A 443 -1.19 -27.60 17.50
N GLU A 444 -2.35 -28.00 18.00
CA GLU A 444 -2.61 -29.41 18.32
C GLU A 444 -2.58 -30.28 17.05
N ALA A 445 -1.72 -31.30 17.04
CA ALA A 445 -1.31 -32.04 15.83
C ALA A 445 -2.46 -32.55 14.95
N ASN A 446 -3.56 -33.01 15.55
CA ASN A 446 -4.71 -33.60 14.86
C ASN A 446 -5.92 -32.65 14.77
N SER A 447 -5.78 -31.41 15.26
CA SER A 447 -6.81 -30.39 15.16
C SER A 447 -6.64 -29.59 13.87
N LEU A 448 -7.76 -29.24 13.25
CA LEU A 448 -7.79 -28.29 12.15
C LEU A 448 -7.69 -26.87 12.71
N VAL A 449 -6.61 -26.18 12.35
CA VAL A 449 -6.27 -24.83 12.80
C VAL A 449 -6.05 -23.91 11.59
N GLY A 450 -6.10 -22.61 11.83
CA GLY A 450 -5.65 -21.58 10.90
C GLY A 450 -4.99 -20.44 11.67
N SER A 451 -3.99 -19.81 11.07
CA SER A 451 -3.21 -18.77 11.74
C SER A 451 -3.67 -17.37 11.37
N SER A 452 -3.99 -16.53 12.37
CA SER A 452 -4.47 -15.17 12.11
C SER A 452 -3.41 -14.30 11.43
N TRP A 453 -2.21 -14.23 11.98
CA TRP A 453 -1.17 -13.35 11.45
C TRP A 453 -0.46 -13.94 10.22
N MET A 454 -0.30 -15.26 10.09
CA MET A 454 0.25 -15.81 8.82
C MET A 454 -0.72 -15.61 7.65
N THR A 455 -2.03 -15.66 7.91
CA THR A 455 -3.06 -15.37 6.89
C THR A 455 -2.93 -13.94 6.34
N VAL A 456 -2.41 -12.99 7.12
CA VAL A 456 -2.18 -11.61 6.64
C VAL A 456 -1.22 -11.58 5.45
N LEU A 457 -0.18 -12.42 5.46
CA LEU A 457 0.78 -12.52 4.35
C LEU A 457 0.09 -13.03 3.08
N LEU A 458 -0.84 -13.97 3.24
CA LEU A 458 -1.65 -14.48 2.14
C LEU A 458 -2.64 -13.43 1.63
N VAL A 459 -3.21 -12.60 2.50
CA VAL A 459 -4.04 -11.46 2.08
C VAL A 459 -3.22 -10.49 1.23
N ASP A 460 -2.02 -10.09 1.66
CA ASP A 460 -1.14 -9.21 0.86
C ASP A 460 -0.83 -9.82 -0.51
N ALA A 461 -0.49 -11.12 -0.58
CA ALA A 461 -0.26 -11.83 -1.83
C ALA A 461 -1.52 -11.89 -2.73
N MET A 462 -2.71 -12.08 -2.14
CA MET A 462 -3.99 -12.13 -2.86
C MET A 462 -4.45 -10.75 -3.34
N VAL A 463 -4.22 -9.68 -2.57
CA VAL A 463 -4.44 -8.29 -3.03
C VAL A 463 -3.51 -8.00 -4.21
N ARG A 464 -2.25 -8.45 -4.13
CA ARG A 464 -1.30 -8.32 -5.24
C ARG A 464 -1.74 -9.15 -6.47
N ALA A 465 -2.26 -10.37 -6.27
CA ALA A 465 -2.84 -11.17 -7.34
C ALA A 465 -4.11 -10.53 -7.95
N TYR A 466 -4.93 -9.86 -7.15
CA TYR A 466 -6.09 -9.09 -7.65
C TYR A 466 -5.64 -8.02 -8.64
N SER A 467 -4.49 -7.38 -8.41
CA SER A 467 -3.96 -6.33 -9.31
C SER A 467 -3.63 -6.81 -10.74
N VAL A 468 -3.49 -8.12 -10.96
CA VAL A 468 -3.27 -8.70 -12.30
C VAL A 468 -4.41 -9.62 -12.77
N THR A 469 -5.43 -9.84 -11.95
CA THR A 469 -6.55 -10.75 -12.28
C THR A 469 -7.90 -10.05 -12.34
N GLU A 470 -8.11 -9.01 -11.52
CA GLU A 470 -9.41 -8.35 -11.29
C GLU A 470 -10.54 -9.36 -11.00
N SER A 471 -10.19 -10.49 -10.40
CA SER A 471 -11.10 -11.61 -10.19
C SER A 471 -12.03 -11.34 -9.00
N ALA A 472 -13.34 -11.41 -9.25
CA ALA A 472 -14.35 -11.36 -8.18
C ALA A 472 -14.15 -12.48 -7.14
N GLY A 473 -13.63 -13.64 -7.54
CA GLY A 473 -13.32 -14.73 -6.61
C GLY A 473 -12.13 -14.42 -5.69
N VAL A 474 -11.12 -13.70 -6.19
CA VAL A 474 -9.99 -13.24 -5.37
C VAL A 474 -10.44 -12.14 -4.40
N ALA A 475 -11.26 -11.19 -4.88
CA ALA A 475 -11.88 -10.18 -4.04
C ALA A 475 -12.75 -10.80 -2.92
N ASP A 476 -13.59 -11.78 -3.26
CA ASP A 476 -14.46 -12.44 -2.29
C ASP A 476 -13.67 -13.28 -1.28
N PHE A 477 -12.58 -13.91 -1.71
CA PHE A 477 -11.65 -14.59 -0.80
C PHE A 477 -11.12 -13.64 0.28
N ILE A 478 -10.62 -12.47 -0.13
CA ILE A 478 -10.08 -11.46 0.80
C ILE A 478 -11.17 -10.95 1.73
N ARG A 479 -12.36 -10.65 1.21
CA ARG A 479 -13.52 -10.28 2.03
C ARG A 479 -13.82 -11.32 3.11
N ARG A 480 -13.83 -12.62 2.74
CA ARG A 480 -14.16 -13.72 3.65
C ARG A 480 -13.11 -13.95 4.72
N VAL A 481 -11.83 -13.69 4.43
CA VAL A 481 -10.77 -13.70 5.46
C VAL A 481 -11.12 -12.78 6.64
N GLY A 482 -11.82 -11.65 6.41
CA GLY A 482 -12.32 -10.79 7.49
C GLY A 482 -13.23 -11.49 8.49
N THR A 483 -14.05 -12.46 8.05
CA THR A 483 -14.88 -13.29 8.94
C THR A 483 -14.02 -14.16 9.85
N PHE A 484 -12.97 -14.77 9.30
CA PHE A 484 -12.00 -15.55 10.06
C PHE A 484 -11.23 -14.67 11.05
N GLN A 485 -10.72 -13.52 10.61
CA GLN A 485 -9.99 -12.59 11.47
C GLN A 485 -10.85 -12.08 12.62
N ARG A 486 -12.13 -11.79 12.38
CA ARG A 486 -13.06 -11.38 13.45
C ARG A 486 -13.28 -12.47 14.50
N ALA A 487 -13.29 -13.73 14.11
CA ALA A 487 -13.39 -14.83 15.07
C ALA A 487 -12.08 -15.06 15.84
N ALA A 488 -10.94 -14.90 15.16
CA ALA A 488 -9.62 -15.10 15.74
C ALA A 488 -9.16 -13.94 16.65
N CYS A 489 -9.61 -12.71 16.36
CA CYS A 489 -9.32 -11.54 17.17
C CYS A 489 -10.27 -11.46 18.37
N LYS A 490 -9.71 -11.41 19.58
CA LYS A 490 -10.50 -11.35 20.82
C LYS A 490 -9.92 -10.30 21.76
N THR A 491 -10.80 -9.77 22.60
CA THR A 491 -10.41 -8.84 23.67
C THR A 491 -9.78 -9.62 24.82
N ASP A 492 -8.60 -9.19 25.26
CA ASP A 492 -7.82 -9.89 26.28
C ASP A 492 -7.03 -8.90 27.14
N GLY A 493 -6.98 -9.15 28.45
CA GLY A 493 -6.18 -8.36 29.39
C GLY A 493 -4.78 -8.94 29.61
N ASN A 494 -4.48 -10.12 29.08
CA ASN A 494 -3.17 -10.75 29.20
C ASN A 494 -2.23 -10.24 28.10
N HIS A 495 -1.71 -9.02 28.23
CA HIS A 495 -0.72 -8.45 27.33
C HIS A 495 0.51 -7.92 28.09
N VAL A 496 1.62 -7.73 27.37
CA VAL A 496 2.93 -7.39 27.96
C VAL A 496 3.12 -5.89 28.26
N TYR A 497 2.20 -5.03 27.84
CA TYR A 497 2.30 -3.57 27.98
C TYR A 497 1.80 -3.11 29.37
N ASP A 498 2.70 -2.98 30.35
CA ASP A 498 2.34 -2.68 31.74
C ASP A 498 1.94 -1.21 32.00
N THR A 499 2.08 -0.34 31.01
CA THR A 499 1.62 1.05 31.03
C THR A 499 0.15 1.23 30.66
N TYR A 500 -0.50 0.17 30.19
CA TYR A 500 -1.91 0.13 29.84
C TYR A 500 -2.60 -0.98 30.64
N ASP A 501 -3.69 -0.70 31.34
CA ASP A 501 -4.33 -1.66 32.26
C ASP A 501 -5.65 -2.24 31.74
N ALA A 502 -6.13 -1.75 30.59
CA ALA A 502 -7.37 -2.20 29.99
C ALA A 502 -7.15 -3.30 28.94
N PRO A 503 -8.15 -4.14 28.66
CA PRO A 503 -8.03 -5.17 27.62
C PRO A 503 -7.80 -4.61 26.21
N LEU A 504 -6.95 -5.29 25.43
CA LEU A 504 -6.64 -4.98 24.04
C LEU A 504 -7.23 -6.03 23.09
N VAL A 505 -7.34 -5.69 21.80
CA VAL A 505 -7.84 -6.63 20.77
C VAL A 505 -6.68 -7.10 19.92
N TYR A 506 -6.43 -8.40 19.91
CA TYR A 506 -5.43 -9.02 19.05
C TYR A 506 -5.84 -10.46 18.68
N GLY A 507 -5.21 -10.99 17.63
CA GLY A 507 -5.47 -12.32 17.09
C GLY A 507 -4.89 -13.45 17.94
N ASP A 508 -5.60 -14.58 18.00
CA ASP A 508 -4.99 -15.89 18.29
C ASP A 508 -3.82 -16.15 17.33
N TYR A 509 -2.71 -16.74 17.76
CA TYR A 509 -1.72 -17.27 16.81
C TYR A 509 -2.35 -18.40 15.96
N MET A 510 -3.08 -19.31 16.60
CA MET A 510 -3.83 -20.42 16.03
C MET A 510 -5.27 -20.44 16.55
N MET A 511 -6.22 -20.40 15.63
CA MET A 511 -7.63 -20.63 15.93
C MET A 511 -8.09 -21.94 15.31
N ARG A 512 -8.84 -22.75 16.06
CA ARG A 512 -9.49 -23.95 15.55
C ARG A 512 -10.58 -23.61 14.54
N TYR A 513 -10.91 -24.59 13.72
CA TYR A 513 -11.94 -24.44 12.68
C TYR A 513 -13.30 -23.95 13.20
N ASP A 514 -13.63 -24.21 14.46
CA ASP A 514 -14.89 -23.83 15.10
C ASP A 514 -14.84 -22.46 15.83
N GLY A 515 -13.71 -21.75 15.78
CA GLY A 515 -13.55 -20.42 16.40
C GLY A 515 -12.90 -20.42 17.79
N VAL A 516 -12.66 -21.59 18.37
CA VAL A 516 -11.99 -21.72 19.67
C VAL A 516 -10.49 -21.48 19.51
N SER A 517 -9.85 -20.76 20.45
CA SER A 517 -8.38 -20.62 20.46
C SER A 517 -7.77 -22.01 20.62
N ASP A 518 -6.71 -22.34 19.90
CA ASP A 518 -6.04 -23.62 20.11
C ASP A 518 -5.37 -23.66 21.50
N PRO A 519 -5.39 -24.76 22.26
CA PRO A 519 -4.74 -24.80 23.57
C PRO A 519 -3.21 -24.67 23.51
N LEU A 520 -2.58 -24.99 22.37
CA LEU A 520 -1.14 -24.77 22.15
C LEU A 520 -0.84 -23.38 21.57
N ASP A 521 -1.88 -22.59 21.27
CA ASP A 521 -1.82 -21.19 20.84
C ASP A 521 -1.12 -20.31 21.88
N GLY A 522 -1.22 -20.70 23.17
CA GLY A 522 -0.62 -20.01 24.28
C GLY A 522 -0.84 -18.50 24.16
N ARG A 523 -2.09 -18.03 24.34
CA ARG A 523 -2.43 -16.60 24.56
C ARG A 523 -1.66 -16.07 25.77
N ASP A 524 -0.37 -15.92 25.62
CA ASP A 524 0.62 -15.51 26.62
C ASP A 524 0.89 -14.01 26.53
N GLY A 525 0.15 -13.31 25.67
CA GLY A 525 0.22 -11.88 25.45
C GLY A 525 1.32 -11.45 24.47
N THR A 526 2.10 -12.37 23.90
CA THR A 526 3.21 -12.01 23.00
C THR A 526 2.78 -11.77 21.56
N VAL A 527 1.64 -12.32 21.14
CA VAL A 527 1.04 -12.15 19.80
C VAL A 527 0.43 -10.77 19.56
N VAL A 528 0.34 -9.93 20.60
CA VAL A 528 -0.19 -8.56 20.51
C VAL A 528 0.60 -7.67 19.55
N ASP A 529 1.90 -7.95 19.36
CA ASP A 529 2.79 -7.25 18.41
C ASP A 529 2.43 -7.52 16.92
N HIS A 530 1.45 -8.39 16.63
CA HIS A 530 0.93 -8.66 15.28
C HIS A 530 -0.34 -7.83 14.92
N ALA A 531 -0.67 -6.82 15.73
CA ALA A 531 -1.91 -6.08 15.59
C ALA A 531 -1.96 -5.18 14.33
N LEU A 532 -0.85 -4.56 13.92
CA LEU A 532 -0.84 -3.62 12.79
C LEU A 532 -1.17 -4.30 11.46
N GLU A 533 -0.49 -5.39 11.16
CA GLU A 533 -0.69 -6.09 9.91
C GLU A 533 -2.02 -6.86 9.88
N THR A 534 -2.48 -7.33 11.04
CA THR A 534 -3.83 -7.88 11.16
C THR A 534 -4.88 -6.80 10.89
N ALA A 535 -4.67 -5.56 11.39
CA ALA A 535 -5.52 -4.42 11.05
C ALA A 535 -5.54 -4.17 9.54
N ALA A 536 -4.39 -4.26 8.86
CA ALA A 536 -4.30 -4.08 7.41
C ALA A 536 -5.05 -5.16 6.62
N ALA A 537 -4.98 -6.43 7.03
CA ALA A 537 -5.77 -7.50 6.40
C ALA A 537 -7.28 -7.32 6.58
N VAL A 538 -7.70 -6.90 7.79
CA VAL A 538 -9.11 -6.60 8.07
C VAL A 538 -9.58 -5.37 7.28
N ALA A 539 -8.74 -4.34 7.12
CA ALA A 539 -9.02 -3.19 6.29
C ALA A 539 -9.21 -3.56 4.80
N TRP A 540 -8.38 -4.47 4.27
CA TRP A 540 -8.59 -5.02 2.93
C TRP A 540 -9.90 -5.82 2.82
N SER A 541 -10.24 -6.59 3.86
CA SER A 541 -11.52 -7.33 3.91
C SER A 541 -12.71 -6.37 3.86
N LYS A 542 -12.64 -5.25 4.59
CA LYS A 542 -13.60 -4.14 4.53
C LYS A 542 -13.69 -3.57 3.11
N TYR A 543 -12.55 -3.20 2.53
CA TYR A 543 -12.48 -2.60 1.19
C TYR A 543 -13.13 -3.50 0.14
N PHE A 544 -12.81 -4.79 0.12
CA PHE A 544 -13.39 -5.73 -0.84
C PHE A 544 -14.85 -6.07 -0.53
N GLY A 545 -15.27 -6.04 0.73
CA GLY A 545 -16.68 -6.07 1.11
C GLY A 545 -17.46 -4.95 0.46
N ASP A 546 -16.99 -3.71 0.61
CA ASP A 546 -17.64 -2.56 -0.03
C ASP A 546 -17.59 -2.67 -1.56
N LEU A 547 -16.45 -3.07 -2.14
CA LEU A 547 -16.26 -3.18 -3.60
C LEU A 547 -17.24 -4.18 -4.22
N LEU A 548 -17.54 -5.27 -3.51
CA LEU A 548 -18.47 -6.32 -3.93
C LEU A 548 -19.93 -6.00 -3.59
N GLY A 549 -20.22 -4.84 -2.98
CA GLY A 549 -21.57 -4.50 -2.51
C GLY A 549 -22.03 -5.33 -1.32
N MET A 550 -21.09 -5.89 -0.55
CA MET A 550 -21.31 -6.67 0.67
C MET A 550 -20.58 -6.01 1.86
N PRO A 551 -20.89 -4.74 2.20
CA PRO A 551 -20.22 -4.02 3.27
C PRO A 551 -20.47 -4.69 4.63
N ASP A 552 -19.42 -4.78 5.45
CA ASP A 552 -19.51 -5.23 6.84
C ASP A 552 -18.88 -4.18 7.77
N PRO A 553 -19.69 -3.31 8.39
CA PRO A 553 -19.20 -2.24 9.26
C PRO A 553 -18.35 -2.73 10.43
N SER A 554 -18.51 -3.98 10.86
CA SER A 554 -17.71 -4.55 11.95
C SER A 554 -16.24 -4.71 11.57
N MET A 555 -15.92 -4.84 10.28
CA MET A 555 -14.53 -4.92 9.80
C MET A 555 -13.79 -3.60 10.06
N LYS A 556 -14.44 -2.46 9.80
CA LYS A 556 -13.85 -1.14 10.07
C LYS A 556 -13.55 -0.99 11.57
N GLN A 557 -14.52 -1.33 12.42
CA GLN A 557 -14.34 -1.26 13.87
C GLN A 557 -13.21 -2.19 14.35
N LEU A 558 -13.14 -3.42 13.84
CA LEU A 558 -12.09 -4.37 14.20
C LEU A 558 -10.70 -3.86 13.78
N ALA A 559 -10.55 -3.36 12.55
CA ALA A 559 -9.30 -2.77 12.09
C ALA A 559 -8.88 -1.57 12.95
N THR A 560 -9.82 -0.73 13.38
CA THR A 560 -9.54 0.38 14.31
C THR A 560 -9.09 -0.12 15.69
N ASN A 561 -9.72 -1.17 16.23
CA ASN A 561 -9.33 -1.73 17.54
C ASN A 561 -7.94 -2.39 17.51
N LEU A 562 -7.62 -3.08 16.42
CA LEU A 562 -6.29 -3.66 16.20
C LEU A 562 -5.24 -2.56 16.01
N TYR A 563 -5.55 -1.51 15.25
CA TYR A 563 -4.67 -0.37 15.10
C TYR A 563 -4.39 0.32 16.45
N PHE A 564 -5.41 0.49 17.29
CA PHE A 564 -5.24 1.01 18.65
C PHE A 564 -4.35 0.10 19.51
N THR A 565 -4.42 -1.22 19.32
CA THR A 565 -3.54 -2.17 20.02
C THR A 565 -2.09 -2.03 19.58
N PHE A 566 -1.84 -1.81 18.28
CA PHE A 566 -0.53 -1.46 17.76
C PHE A 566 -0.03 -0.13 18.34
N ASP A 567 -0.87 0.89 18.39
CA ASP A 567 -0.55 2.23 18.91
C ASP A 567 -0.04 2.16 20.36
N ILE A 568 -0.78 1.47 21.24
CA ILE A 568 -0.34 1.19 22.62
C ILE A 568 1.02 0.47 22.66
N GLY A 569 1.18 -0.54 21.79
CA GLY A 569 2.41 -1.33 21.73
C GLY A 569 3.62 -0.56 21.22
N ASP A 570 3.43 0.31 20.21
CA ASP A 570 4.49 1.16 19.68
C ASP A 570 4.96 2.13 20.75
N ASN A 571 4.04 2.89 21.36
CA ASN A 571 4.35 3.83 22.42
C ASN A 571 5.10 3.17 23.58
N TYR A 572 4.64 2.00 24.05
CA TYR A 572 5.32 1.21 25.10
C TYR A 572 6.77 0.85 24.76
N TRP A 573 7.07 0.65 23.47
CA TRP A 573 8.38 0.24 22.99
C TRP A 573 9.30 1.39 22.54
N ILE A 574 8.82 2.64 22.64
CA ILE A 574 9.65 3.84 22.58
C ILE A 574 10.27 4.05 23.97
N ARG A 575 11.60 4.06 24.03
CA ARG A 575 12.36 4.07 25.28
C ARG A 575 13.42 5.16 25.22
N PRO A 576 13.10 6.41 25.56
CA PRO A 576 14.07 7.51 25.51
C PRO A 576 15.34 7.26 26.33
N GLY A 577 15.23 6.53 27.44
CA GLY A 577 16.37 6.13 28.28
C GLY A 577 17.11 4.86 27.83
N GLY A 578 16.60 4.13 26.83
CA GLY A 578 17.17 2.88 26.32
C GLY A 578 18.64 3.00 25.90
N PRO A 579 19.03 4.04 25.12
CA PRO A 579 20.41 4.24 24.69
C PRO A 579 21.44 4.32 25.82
N ALA A 580 21.09 4.93 26.96
CA ALA A 580 22.01 5.01 28.11
C ALA A 580 22.34 3.63 28.70
N ALA A 581 21.45 2.65 28.53
CA ALA A 581 21.66 1.25 28.88
C ALA A 581 22.15 0.39 27.70
N GLY A 582 22.47 1.01 26.56
CA GLY A 582 23.00 0.34 25.37
C GLY A 582 21.96 -0.30 24.45
N TYR A 583 20.67 -0.05 24.65
CA TYR A 583 19.55 -0.53 23.82
C TYR A 583 19.09 0.55 22.84
N THR A 584 18.39 0.16 21.76
CA THR A 584 17.75 1.14 20.87
C THR A 584 16.64 1.91 21.58
N ALA A 585 16.49 3.20 21.23
CA ALA A 585 15.39 4.01 21.72
C ALA A 585 14.06 3.56 21.09
N PHE A 586 14.06 3.26 19.80
CA PHE A 586 12.92 2.65 19.12
C PHE A 586 13.17 1.14 19.03
N ARG A 587 12.48 0.33 19.85
CA ARG A 587 12.73 -1.12 19.93
C ARG A 587 12.15 -1.85 18.73
N VAL A 588 13.02 -2.47 17.94
CA VAL A 588 12.63 -3.49 16.95
C VAL A 588 13.15 -4.83 17.45
N SER A 589 12.27 -5.64 18.03
CA SER A 589 12.66 -6.95 18.56
C SER A 589 11.47 -7.91 18.55
N PRO A 590 11.62 -9.10 17.92
CA PRO A 590 12.76 -9.52 17.11
C PRO A 590 12.94 -8.66 15.83
N TRP A 591 14.07 -8.70 15.12
CA TRP A 591 14.36 -7.71 14.06
C TRP A 591 13.46 -7.85 12.83
N ARG A 592 12.93 -9.06 12.57
CA ARG A 592 11.92 -9.29 11.53
C ARG A 592 10.60 -8.57 11.79
N LYS A 593 10.41 -7.99 13.00
CA LYS A 593 9.24 -7.16 13.36
C LYS A 593 8.99 -6.06 12.34
N TYR A 594 10.06 -5.34 11.98
CA TYR A 594 9.99 -4.27 10.98
C TYR A 594 9.37 -4.76 9.65
N GLY A 595 9.74 -5.97 9.21
CA GLY A 595 9.26 -6.55 7.97
C GLY A 595 7.79 -6.97 8.04
N TRP A 596 7.36 -7.68 9.09
CA TRP A 596 5.97 -8.10 9.19
C TRP A 596 5.01 -6.94 9.42
N GLU A 597 5.41 -5.92 10.19
CA GLU A 597 4.53 -4.79 10.51
C GLU A 597 4.35 -3.88 9.30
N HIS A 598 5.44 -3.44 8.68
CA HIS A 598 5.37 -2.30 7.75
C HIS A 598 5.36 -2.72 6.28
N ARG A 599 5.85 -3.92 5.92
CA ARG A 599 5.77 -4.37 4.52
C ARG A 599 4.33 -4.52 4.09
N VAL A 600 3.48 -5.20 4.85
CA VAL A 600 2.10 -5.51 4.42
C VAL A 600 1.09 -4.41 4.78
N SER A 601 1.44 -3.52 5.72
CA SER A 601 0.50 -2.52 6.26
C SER A 601 0.56 -1.15 5.60
N GLY A 602 1.45 -0.93 4.62
CA GLY A 602 1.58 0.38 3.95
C GLY A 602 0.30 0.89 3.26
N SER A 603 -0.68 0.02 3.01
CA SER A 603 -2.00 0.37 2.43
C SER A 603 -3.13 0.51 3.46
N LEU A 604 -2.85 0.40 4.77
CA LEU A 604 -3.87 0.39 5.82
C LEU A 604 -4.78 1.62 5.76
N SER A 605 -4.21 2.82 5.82
CA SER A 605 -4.97 4.08 5.76
C SER A 605 -5.77 4.22 4.46
N TRP A 606 -5.18 3.81 3.34
CA TRP A 606 -5.81 3.80 2.02
C TRP A 606 -7.04 2.88 1.97
N ALA A 607 -6.95 1.67 2.51
CA ALA A 607 -8.04 0.69 2.52
C ALA A 607 -9.14 1.07 3.53
N MET A 608 -8.76 1.77 4.59
CA MET A 608 -9.68 2.32 5.60
C MET A 608 -10.38 3.59 5.13
N ALA A 609 -9.86 4.27 4.09
CA ALA A 609 -10.45 5.49 3.57
C ALA A 609 -11.86 5.24 3.02
N GLU A 610 -12.79 6.11 3.39
CA GLU A 610 -14.12 6.19 2.79
C GLU A 610 -14.13 7.38 1.84
N LEU A 611 -14.57 7.21 0.59
CA LEU A 611 -14.75 8.39 -0.26
C LEU A 611 -15.91 9.23 0.31
N PRO A 612 -15.74 10.54 0.46
CA PRO A 612 -16.85 11.41 0.82
C PRO A 612 -17.91 11.38 -0.29
N ALA A 613 -19.19 11.43 0.09
CA ALA A 613 -20.29 11.63 -0.86
C ALA A 613 -20.03 12.88 -1.73
N THR A 614 -20.31 12.78 -3.03
CA THR A 614 -20.15 13.88 -3.99
C THR A 614 -21.52 14.38 -4.45
N VAL A 615 -21.71 15.71 -4.45
CA VAL A 615 -22.91 16.36 -4.98
C VAL A 615 -22.56 17.03 -6.32
N GLU A 616 -23.28 16.69 -7.38
CA GLU A 616 -23.17 17.32 -8.69
C GLU A 616 -24.41 18.17 -8.98
N ILE A 617 -24.23 19.39 -9.51
CA ILE A 617 -25.32 20.34 -9.75
C ILE A 617 -25.41 20.64 -11.24
N PHE A 618 -26.62 20.65 -11.78
CA PHE A 618 -26.87 20.95 -13.17
C PHE A 618 -28.29 21.50 -13.38
N GLY A 619 -28.59 21.90 -14.62
CA GLY A 619 -29.96 22.27 -15.00
C GLY A 619 -30.51 23.55 -14.36
N LEU A 620 -29.64 24.53 -14.00
CA LEU A 620 -30.10 25.83 -13.51
C LEU A 620 -30.97 26.54 -14.56
N THR A 621 -32.21 26.84 -14.21
CA THR A 621 -33.21 27.52 -15.06
C THR A 621 -33.99 28.56 -14.25
N PHE A 622 -34.42 29.62 -14.92
CA PHE A 622 -35.29 30.65 -14.35
C PHE A 622 -36.56 30.71 -15.21
N ALA A 623 -37.71 30.40 -14.64
CA ALA A 623 -38.98 30.38 -15.36
C ALA A 623 -40.14 30.70 -14.41
N GLY A 624 -41.08 31.54 -14.85
CA GLY A 624 -42.33 31.78 -14.11
C GLY A 624 -42.20 32.51 -12.78
N GLY A 625 -41.08 33.19 -12.52
CA GLY A 625 -40.79 33.78 -11.20
C GLY A 625 -40.08 32.83 -10.24
N ASP A 626 -39.77 31.61 -10.68
CA ASP A 626 -39.04 30.61 -9.90
C ASP A 626 -37.62 30.40 -10.44
N MET A 627 -36.70 30.09 -9.53
CA MET A 627 -35.38 29.53 -9.85
C MET A 627 -35.43 28.03 -9.60
N GLN A 628 -34.96 27.25 -10.58
CA GLN A 628 -34.92 25.78 -10.49
C GLN A 628 -33.51 25.29 -10.80
N PHE A 629 -33.03 24.31 -10.05
CA PHE A 629 -31.87 23.50 -10.45
C PHE A 629 -32.05 22.06 -10.01
N ASP A 630 -31.33 21.18 -10.69
CA ASP A 630 -31.27 19.76 -10.37
C ASP A 630 -29.92 19.47 -9.70
N PHE A 631 -29.90 18.55 -8.75
CA PHE A 631 -28.67 18.06 -8.16
C PHE A 631 -28.72 16.54 -8.02
N ALA A 632 -27.59 15.90 -8.32
CA ALA A 632 -27.36 14.49 -8.09
C ALA A 632 -26.49 14.30 -6.85
N VAL A 633 -26.79 13.26 -6.08
CA VAL A 633 -26.00 12.85 -4.92
C VAL A 633 -25.44 11.48 -5.21
N ASP A 634 -24.16 11.42 -5.52
CA ASP A 634 -23.45 10.16 -5.70
C ASP A 634 -23.03 9.60 -4.33
N GLY A 635 -23.42 8.35 -4.08
CA GLY A 635 -23.18 7.66 -2.80
C GLY A 635 -24.23 7.96 -1.71
N GLY A 636 -25.42 8.43 -2.08
CA GLY A 636 -26.49 8.71 -1.11
C GLY A 636 -27.28 7.48 -0.60
N SER A 637 -27.75 7.51 0.66
CA SER A 637 -28.65 6.50 1.24
C SER A 637 -30.06 6.58 0.68
N THR A 638 -30.79 5.48 0.87
CA THR A 638 -32.22 5.40 0.61
C THR A 638 -32.99 6.32 1.56
N GLY A 639 -33.85 7.21 1.03
CA GLY A 639 -34.75 8.02 1.85
C GLY A 639 -34.18 9.34 2.37
N MET A 640 -33.13 9.88 1.73
CA MET A 640 -32.68 11.25 2.01
C MET A 640 -33.83 12.25 1.86
N THR A 641 -34.06 13.06 2.89
CA THR A 641 -34.87 14.27 2.77
C THR A 641 -33.94 15.48 2.82
N PHE A 642 -34.35 16.59 2.24
CA PHE A 642 -33.56 17.82 2.25
C PHE A 642 -34.40 18.94 2.83
N ARG A 643 -33.81 19.77 3.69
CA ARG A 643 -34.33 21.09 4.03
C ARG A 643 -33.55 22.12 3.29
N ILE A 644 -34.26 23.16 2.89
CA ILE A 644 -33.64 24.39 2.50
C ILE A 644 -33.61 25.30 3.73
N GLU A 645 -32.45 25.89 3.97
CA GLU A 645 -32.27 26.92 4.96
C GLU A 645 -31.92 28.22 4.26
N ARG A 646 -32.26 29.35 4.87
CA ARG A 646 -31.89 30.67 4.39
C ARG A 646 -31.23 31.51 5.47
N THR A 647 -30.45 32.48 5.03
CA THR A 647 -29.91 33.55 5.86
C THR A 647 -29.76 34.84 5.05
N ALA A 648 -29.78 35.99 5.72
CA ALA A 648 -29.53 37.28 5.10
C ALA A 648 -28.03 37.52 4.82
N ARG A 649 -27.12 36.99 5.66
CA ARG A 649 -25.67 37.11 5.51
C ARG A 649 -24.95 35.80 5.81
N LEU A 650 -23.84 35.56 5.08
CA LEU A 650 -22.89 34.50 5.42
C LEU A 650 -22.30 34.79 6.80
N GLY A 651 -22.69 34.01 7.80
CA GLY A 651 -22.28 34.18 9.19
C GLY A 651 -23.46 34.27 10.17
N ASP A 652 -24.66 34.64 9.70
CA ASP A 652 -25.83 34.68 10.58
C ASP A 652 -26.41 33.26 10.81
N THR A 653 -27.34 33.17 11.75
CA THR A 653 -28.10 31.94 12.02
C THR A 653 -28.94 31.55 10.81
N TRP A 654 -28.74 30.33 10.33
CA TRP A 654 -29.54 29.73 9.26
C TRP A 654 -30.91 29.32 9.80
N THR A 655 -31.97 29.72 9.11
CA THR A 655 -33.35 29.37 9.46
C THR A 655 -33.96 28.52 8.34
N VAL A 656 -34.84 27.59 8.67
CA VAL A 656 -35.53 26.77 7.65
C VAL A 656 -36.35 27.69 6.76
N ASP A 657 -36.16 27.58 5.44
CA ASP A 657 -36.99 28.25 4.47
C ASP A 657 -38.07 27.28 3.97
N PRO A 658 -39.36 27.51 4.30
CA PRO A 658 -40.44 26.65 3.83
C PRO A 658 -40.87 26.97 2.39
N SER A 659 -40.37 28.05 1.79
CA SER A 659 -40.79 28.49 0.47
C SER A 659 -40.29 27.63 -0.70
N PRO A 660 -39.11 26.99 -0.64
CA PRO A 660 -38.66 26.14 -1.73
C PRO A 660 -39.25 24.73 -1.64
N VAL A 661 -39.54 24.14 -2.80
CA VAL A 661 -39.99 22.75 -2.92
C VAL A 661 -38.82 21.90 -3.40
N VAL A 662 -38.58 20.77 -2.71
CA VAL A 662 -37.63 19.75 -3.16
C VAL A 662 -38.42 18.58 -3.72
N ASP A 663 -38.34 18.37 -5.03
CA ASP A 663 -38.94 17.22 -5.71
C ASP A 663 -37.89 16.12 -5.88
N THR A 664 -38.28 14.88 -5.58
CA THR A 664 -37.49 13.70 -5.92
C THR A 664 -37.79 13.31 -7.37
N LEU A 665 -36.85 13.53 -8.28
CA LEU A 665 -37.02 13.19 -9.70
C LEU A 665 -36.66 11.73 -9.97
N LEU A 666 -35.59 11.26 -9.33
CA LEU A 666 -35.22 9.85 -9.30
C LEU A 666 -34.80 9.50 -7.88
N THR A 667 -35.48 8.53 -7.28
CA THR A 667 -35.25 8.13 -5.89
C THR A 667 -33.77 7.87 -5.64
N ASN A 668 -33.18 8.58 -4.69
CA ASN A 668 -31.79 8.46 -4.23
C ASN A 668 -30.69 8.88 -5.21
N GLN A 669 -31.03 9.46 -6.38
CA GLN A 669 -30.01 9.86 -7.36
C GLN A 669 -30.22 11.28 -7.89
N LEU A 670 -31.46 11.75 -7.99
CA LEU A 670 -31.74 13.03 -8.64
C LEU A 670 -32.86 13.79 -7.95
N TYR A 671 -32.56 15.02 -7.57
CA TYR A 671 -33.48 15.91 -6.89
C TYR A 671 -33.55 17.24 -7.62
N ARG A 672 -34.70 17.91 -7.50
CA ARG A 672 -34.95 19.23 -8.04
C ARG A 672 -35.34 20.17 -6.94
N VAL A 673 -34.72 21.35 -6.89
CA VAL A 673 -35.16 22.42 -5.99
C VAL A 673 -35.77 23.54 -6.80
N ARG A 674 -36.93 24.01 -6.37
CA ARG A 674 -37.62 25.19 -6.92
C ARG A 674 -37.75 26.26 -5.85
N PHE A 675 -37.25 27.46 -6.12
CA PHE A 675 -37.31 28.63 -5.25
C PHE A 675 -38.25 29.67 -5.85
N PRO A 676 -39.27 30.14 -5.12
CA PRO A 676 -40.02 31.31 -5.54
C PRO A 676 -39.17 32.56 -5.41
N VAL A 677 -38.87 33.23 -6.52
CA VAL A 677 -38.10 34.48 -6.57
C VAL A 677 -39.07 35.67 -6.44
N GLY A 678 -39.84 35.67 -5.36
CA GLY A 678 -40.78 36.75 -5.05
C GLY A 678 -40.06 37.97 -4.47
N GLY A 679 -39.72 38.94 -5.31
CA GLY A 679 -39.22 40.26 -4.90
C GLY A 679 -37.77 40.23 -4.38
N ALA A 680 -36.87 40.94 -5.07
CA ALA A 680 -35.44 40.94 -4.81
C ALA A 680 -35.09 41.38 -3.36
N SER A 681 -34.76 40.42 -2.50
CA SER A 681 -33.89 40.62 -1.35
C SER A 681 -32.74 39.62 -1.44
N SER A 682 -31.51 40.09 -1.19
CA SER A 682 -30.31 39.27 -1.27
C SER A 682 -30.29 38.27 -0.11
N GLN A 683 -30.62 37.02 -0.41
CA GLN A 683 -30.63 35.92 0.55
C GLN A 683 -29.66 34.82 0.12
N PHE A 684 -29.04 34.20 1.10
CA PHE A 684 -28.26 32.98 0.95
C PHE A 684 -29.17 31.82 1.27
N HIS A 685 -29.26 30.85 0.38
CA HIS A 685 -29.94 29.60 0.64
C HIS A 685 -28.90 28.50 0.82
N ARG A 686 -29.17 27.49 1.64
CA ARG A 686 -28.43 26.24 1.58
C ARG A 686 -29.32 25.02 1.62
N ILE A 687 -28.97 24.02 0.83
CA ILE A 687 -29.57 22.69 0.93
C ILE A 687 -28.84 21.95 2.05
N ARG A 688 -29.58 21.42 3.02
CA ARG A 688 -29.06 20.53 4.06
C ARG A 688 -29.84 19.22 4.01
N ALA A 689 -29.15 18.10 3.97
CA ALA A 689 -29.79 16.80 4.16
C ALA A 689 -30.38 16.71 5.59
N ILE A 690 -31.61 16.21 5.70
CA ILE A 690 -32.33 15.90 6.95
C ILE A 690 -32.74 14.42 6.92
N GLY A 691 -32.71 13.77 8.07
CA GLY A 691 -32.88 12.32 8.20
C GLY A 691 -31.72 11.71 8.97
N GLN A 692 -31.98 10.57 9.63
CA GLN A 692 -31.11 9.94 10.65
C GLN A 692 -29.69 9.62 10.20
#